data_AF-A0A1V8UWM9-F1
#
_entry.id   AF-A0A1V8UWM9-F1
#
_cell.length_a   1.000
_cell.length_b   1.000
_cell.length_c   1.000
_cell.angle_alpha   90.00
_cell.angle_beta   90.00
_cell.angle_gamma   90.00
#
_symmetry.space_group_name_H-M   'P 1'
#
loop_
_entity.id
_entity.type
_entity.pdbx_description
1 polymer ?
#
loop_
_entity_poly.entity_id
_entity_poly.type
_entity_poly.pdbx_seq_one_letter_code
_entity_poly.pdbx_strand_id
1 'polypeptide(L)'
;MAGALRPMCAMRPAMALIAPAAKRSLVSATRSTLQQPSTTSLTASAKLTLPRETLRQSFRRGYADGGPQVILSPTPKPKKRFRVLRFLWRATYISILGGLVYGSYGIYLNRHPGEQAEPDPTKKTLVVLGTGWGSVSLLKKLDTENYNVVVISPRNYFLFTPLLPSCTTGTIEHRSIMEPIRNFLRHKKAAVKYYEAEATKIDYEKRIVYINDESEIKGATTTNEVKFDMLVVGVGAENATFGIPGVREHGCFLKEVSDAQRIRKRIMDCCETATFKDQSPEEIKRLLHMVVVGGGPTGVEFAGELQDFFENDLRKWIPEIANNFHVTLVEALPQVLPMFSKNLIDYTEQTFKEETIEIRTKTMVKNVTEKYIEAEYTDAAGVKQLDKIPYGLLVWATGNALRPVVKDLMSQIPAQKDSRRGLVVNEYLVVKGAENVWAIGDCAIANYAPTAQVASQEGAFLARLFNQMAKTDEIQEELSLLSEKQAVAANKELRDGIFGDIKELQKRLRRVKQMGPFEYSHQGSLAYIGSEKAVADISWFTGNLASGGQLTYLFWRSAYLSMCFSTRNRVLVIMDWMKSPDKGFPLIMKDPTPRVEVRDPSPTSSDEKGGFRGSEPELLTWTDEEERRIRRKLDWRIVPLVTFLYLLCFLDRANVGNARIQGMAKDLNLVGYRFNWALTVFYFTYTAVEIPSNAVLKYVGPKLWIPFLVLSFGIVSMCTAFVQSFNGLCVARAALGLAEGGVMPGIAFFLSSFYRRGELLFRVGIFVSAASMAGAFGGLFATGLARIPRWGTDSTPIHTWRNIFFFEGLITIAVAIAAPFLMQTKPEECKFLTPREQLIAAERLAREHRAKAHEVVKWKHVKMAVFNVNNVVCAFGFFFVNVTVQSFSLFLPSILADLGWTATRAQLYSVPPYIVACLISISVAFVSDRTKMRGIYLATFPLLCVIGFTILRVSNNENLKYMAVFFSAAGAFPGGPGFLSWGLNNAAGPAVRAVNAPRYPIGHTINLVAQVIVACLATFGMFYIMRENKLRADGKRDHRIEGMSEEEQDELGYLHPEFRYIQ
;
A
#
# COMPACT_ATOMS: atom_id res chain seq x y z
N MET A 1 2.17 -43.38 -52.88
CA MET A 1 3.32 -44.22 -53.25
C MET A 1 4.61 -43.40 -53.17
N ALA A 2 5.78 -44.02 -53.39
CA ALA A 2 7.10 -43.38 -53.33
C ALA A 2 7.28 -42.24 -54.36
N GLY A 3 8.28 -41.36 -54.26
CA GLY A 3 9.24 -41.16 -53.16
C GLY A 3 10.66 -40.76 -53.62
N ALA A 4 11.32 -39.90 -52.84
CA ALA A 4 12.75 -39.54 -52.86
C ALA A 4 13.40 -39.01 -54.16
N LEU A 5 14.07 -37.85 -54.07
CA LEU A 5 15.55 -37.76 -54.04
C LEU A 5 16.07 -36.31 -53.90
N ARG A 6 17.29 -36.18 -53.36
CA ARG A 6 18.20 -35.02 -53.50
C ARG A 6 19.45 -35.50 -54.26
N PRO A 7 20.22 -34.61 -54.90
CA PRO A 7 21.54 -34.28 -54.33
C PRO A 7 21.91 -32.78 -54.45
N MET A 8 23.19 -32.45 -54.22
CA MET A 8 23.76 -31.09 -54.20
C MET A 8 24.65 -30.84 -55.43
N CYS A 9 24.88 -29.59 -55.84
CA CYS A 9 26.11 -28.81 -55.54
C CYS A 9 26.35 -27.61 -56.50
N ALA A 10 27.27 -26.73 -56.11
CA ALA A 10 27.55 -25.37 -56.59
C ALA A 10 28.01 -25.18 -58.06
N MET A 11 27.68 -24.01 -58.64
CA MET A 11 28.67 -22.99 -59.08
C MET A 11 28.07 -21.61 -59.43
N ARG A 12 28.93 -20.60 -59.60
CA ARG A 12 28.72 -19.23 -60.14
C ARG A 12 29.38 -19.17 -61.55
N PRO A 13 29.22 -18.12 -62.43
CA PRO A 13 28.92 -16.71 -62.12
C PRO A 13 28.08 -15.87 -63.15
N ALA A 14 27.82 -14.61 -62.75
CA ALA A 14 27.83 -13.35 -63.54
C ALA A 14 26.83 -13.04 -64.70
N MET A 15 26.26 -11.81 -64.60
CA MET A 15 25.85 -10.87 -65.68
C MET A 15 24.64 -11.23 -66.58
N ALA A 16 23.84 -10.27 -67.08
CA ALA A 16 23.65 -8.82 -66.80
C ALA A 16 22.29 -8.32 -67.37
N LEU A 17 22.08 -6.98 -67.39
CA LEU A 17 20.96 -6.16 -67.92
C LEU A 17 19.97 -5.65 -66.84
N ILE A 18 19.57 -4.37 -66.81
CA ILE A 18 20.25 -3.13 -67.26
C ILE A 18 19.76 -1.93 -66.41
N ALA A 19 20.51 -0.81 -66.38
CA ALA A 19 20.11 0.47 -65.76
C ALA A 19 20.42 1.63 -66.73
N PRO A 20 19.86 2.84 -66.53
CA PRO A 20 20.65 3.90 -65.87
C PRO A 20 19.79 4.85 -64.96
N ALA A 21 20.28 5.72 -64.07
CA ALA A 21 21.60 6.28 -63.73
C ALA A 21 22.03 7.59 -64.45
N ALA A 22 22.93 8.35 -63.78
CA ALA A 22 23.67 9.56 -64.23
C ALA A 22 22.90 10.92 -64.26
N LYS A 23 23.53 12.12 -64.19
CA LYS A 23 24.78 12.64 -63.56
C LYS A 23 24.72 14.20 -63.49
N ARG A 24 25.72 14.85 -62.87
CA ARG A 24 25.93 16.33 -62.84
C ARG A 24 26.44 16.88 -64.19
N SER A 25 26.21 18.16 -64.53
CA SER A 25 27.27 19.19 -64.76
C SER A 25 26.77 20.62 -65.17
N LEU A 26 27.64 21.63 -64.99
CA LEU A 26 27.87 22.88 -65.78
C LEU A 26 26.80 24.00 -65.99
N VAL A 27 27.07 25.17 -65.37
CA VAL A 27 27.44 26.48 -65.98
C VAL A 27 26.46 27.34 -66.85
N SER A 28 26.50 28.67 -66.60
CA SER A 28 26.20 29.84 -67.48
C SER A 28 24.77 30.42 -67.65
N ALA A 29 24.47 31.42 -66.81
CA ALA A 29 24.10 32.81 -67.15
C ALA A 29 22.82 33.21 -67.97
N THR A 30 22.17 34.27 -67.46
CA THR A 30 21.27 35.27 -68.13
C THR A 30 19.88 34.82 -68.61
N ARG A 31 18.83 35.66 -68.60
CA ARG A 31 18.72 37.12 -68.30
C ARG A 31 17.33 37.53 -67.73
N SER A 32 17.20 38.84 -67.46
CA SER A 32 15.99 39.69 -67.32
C SER A 32 15.29 39.85 -65.94
N THR A 33 15.50 41.04 -65.35
CA THR A 33 14.51 41.99 -64.73
C THR A 33 13.57 41.52 -63.60
N LEU A 34 13.35 42.27 -62.50
CA LEU A 34 13.58 43.70 -62.21
C LEU A 34 14.19 44.00 -60.81
N GLN A 35 14.82 45.19 -60.73
CA GLN A 35 14.94 46.12 -59.57
C GLN A 35 15.81 45.77 -58.32
N GLN A 36 16.05 46.82 -57.54
CA GLN A 36 17.14 47.10 -56.56
C GLN A 36 16.54 47.88 -55.35
N PRO A 37 17.28 48.23 -54.28
CA PRO A 37 18.37 47.53 -53.56
C PRO A 37 18.27 47.62 -52.01
N SER A 38 19.29 47.12 -51.29
CA SER A 38 19.69 47.44 -49.87
C SER A 38 18.77 46.96 -48.72
N THR A 39 19.22 46.43 -47.57
CA THR A 39 20.53 45.92 -47.02
C THR A 39 20.19 44.97 -45.82
N THR A 40 21.05 44.32 -44.99
CA THR A 40 22.48 44.48 -44.60
C THR A 40 23.06 43.14 -44.01
N SER A 41 24.38 43.09 -43.78
CA SER A 41 25.19 42.34 -42.76
C SER A 41 24.60 41.21 -41.88
N LEU A 42 25.32 40.12 -41.49
CA LEU A 42 26.69 39.63 -41.80
C LEU A 42 26.92 38.14 -41.38
N THR A 43 27.48 37.32 -42.29
CA THR A 43 28.44 36.17 -42.18
C THR A 43 28.48 35.12 -41.03
N ALA A 44 28.82 33.86 -41.39
CA ALA A 44 29.51 32.88 -40.50
C ALA A 44 30.31 31.72 -41.20
N SER A 45 31.56 31.47 -40.75
CA SER A 45 32.24 30.15 -40.53
C SER A 45 32.64 29.16 -41.68
N ALA A 46 33.80 28.45 -41.55
CA ALA A 46 33.90 27.02 -41.11
C ALA A 46 35.16 26.17 -41.52
N LYS A 47 35.36 25.00 -40.85
CA LYS A 47 36.22 23.79 -41.17
C LYS A 47 37.74 23.90 -40.83
N LEU A 48 38.63 22.88 -40.61
CA LEU A 48 38.68 21.39 -40.37
C LEU A 48 40.10 21.04 -39.72
N THR A 49 40.66 19.85 -39.36
CA THR A 49 40.43 18.36 -39.40
C THR A 49 41.18 17.63 -38.21
N LEU A 50 41.56 16.32 -38.32
CA LEU A 50 42.27 15.37 -37.40
C LEU A 50 43.01 14.27 -38.26
N PRO A 51 43.63 13.12 -37.81
CA PRO A 51 43.88 12.50 -36.46
C PRO A 51 45.27 11.78 -36.22
N ARG A 52 45.54 11.21 -35.01
CA ARG A 52 45.74 9.73 -34.69
C ARG A 52 46.82 9.30 -33.60
N GLU A 53 46.41 8.33 -32.73
CA GLU A 53 47.12 7.26 -31.93
C GLU A 53 48.16 7.44 -30.75
N THR A 54 47.67 7.19 -29.52
CA THR A 54 48.09 6.25 -28.42
C THR A 54 49.48 6.15 -27.73
N LEU A 55 49.40 6.05 -26.37
CA LEU A 55 50.07 5.15 -25.38
C LEU A 55 51.10 5.70 -24.32
N ARG A 56 50.85 5.27 -23.06
CA ARG A 56 51.70 5.13 -21.83
C ARG A 56 52.32 6.34 -21.08
N GLN A 57 51.74 6.58 -19.89
CA GLN A 57 52.38 6.68 -18.55
C GLN A 57 53.80 7.24 -18.37
N SER A 58 53.93 8.22 -17.46
CA SER A 58 54.91 8.14 -16.35
C SER A 58 54.58 9.12 -15.20
N PHE A 59 55.00 8.79 -13.98
CA PHE A 59 55.01 9.67 -12.80
C PHE A 59 56.44 10.23 -12.62
N ARG A 60 56.59 11.53 -12.30
CA ARG A 60 57.57 11.96 -11.27
C ARG A 60 57.31 13.38 -10.75
N ARG A 61 57.97 13.68 -9.62
CA ARG A 61 57.79 14.82 -8.72
C ARG A 61 58.36 16.14 -9.29
N GLY A 62 57.81 17.26 -8.81
CA GLY A 62 58.56 18.48 -8.51
C GLY A 62 58.48 18.78 -7.01
N TYR A 63 59.50 19.41 -6.45
CA TYR A 63 59.61 19.89 -5.07
C TYR A 63 60.28 21.27 -5.11
N ALA A 64 59.91 22.18 -4.20
CA ALA A 64 60.41 23.56 -4.14
C ALA A 64 60.09 24.45 -5.38
N ASP A 65 60.12 25.78 -5.29
CA ASP A 65 60.46 26.64 -4.14
C ASP A 65 59.51 27.85 -3.98
N GLY A 66 59.68 28.61 -2.90
CA GLY A 66 58.74 29.65 -2.46
C GLY A 66 58.78 31.01 -3.19
N GLY A 67 57.84 31.90 -2.84
CA GLY A 67 57.75 33.29 -3.31
C GLY A 67 56.30 33.77 -3.53
N PRO A 68 55.86 34.91 -2.97
CA PRO A 68 54.47 35.35 -3.07
C PRO A 68 54.20 36.25 -4.29
N GLN A 69 53.13 35.99 -5.05
CA GLN A 69 52.58 36.98 -5.98
C GLN A 69 51.04 37.04 -5.98
N VAL A 70 50.56 38.25 -6.29
CA VAL A 70 49.19 38.75 -6.16
C VAL A 70 48.20 38.01 -7.07
N ILE A 71 47.05 37.61 -6.53
CA ILE A 71 45.94 37.06 -7.33
C ILE A 71 45.14 38.20 -7.94
N LEU A 72 45.45 38.58 -9.19
CA LEU A 72 44.50 39.27 -10.06
C LEU A 72 43.36 38.31 -10.42
N SER A 73 42.12 38.71 -10.12
CA SER A 73 40.94 37.84 -10.26
C SER A 73 40.41 37.79 -11.71
N PRO A 74 40.40 36.61 -12.38
CA PRO A 74 39.80 36.48 -13.70
C PRO A 74 38.27 36.38 -13.61
N THR A 75 37.57 37.04 -14.55
CA THR A 75 36.10 37.09 -14.58
C THR A 75 35.44 35.71 -14.76
N PRO A 76 34.26 35.48 -14.14
CA PRO A 76 33.71 34.13 -13.99
C PRO A 76 33.12 33.55 -15.28
N LYS A 77 33.72 32.47 -15.78
CA LYS A 77 33.18 31.68 -16.91
C LYS A 77 31.83 31.03 -16.54
N PRO A 78 30.86 30.92 -17.47
CA PRO A 78 29.49 30.47 -17.18
C PRO A 78 29.42 29.03 -16.65
N LYS A 79 28.64 28.84 -15.57
CA LYS A 79 28.69 27.64 -14.71
C LYS A 79 27.95 26.43 -15.33
N LYS A 80 28.68 25.32 -15.57
CA LYS A 80 28.11 24.02 -16.03
C LYS A 80 27.01 23.45 -15.11
N ARG A 81 26.90 23.88 -13.84
CA ARG A 81 25.83 23.49 -12.88
C ARG A 81 24.41 23.60 -13.44
N PHE A 82 24.16 24.53 -14.36
CA PHE A 82 22.81 24.83 -14.88
C PHE A 82 22.20 23.78 -15.84
N ARG A 83 22.92 22.71 -16.22
CA ARG A 83 22.38 21.64 -17.09
C ARG A 83 21.68 20.53 -16.30
N VAL A 84 22.31 20.03 -15.24
CA VAL A 84 21.78 18.94 -14.41
C VAL A 84 20.54 19.38 -13.63
N LEU A 85 20.56 20.60 -13.06
CA LEU A 85 19.38 21.18 -12.40
C LEU A 85 18.20 21.29 -13.38
N ARG A 86 18.44 21.72 -14.63
CA ARG A 86 17.43 21.74 -15.70
C ARG A 86 16.93 20.35 -16.09
N PHE A 87 17.77 19.31 -16.06
CA PHE A 87 17.34 17.94 -16.34
C PHE A 87 16.45 17.38 -15.22
N LEU A 88 16.82 17.59 -13.95
CA LEU A 88 16.01 17.18 -12.80
C LEU A 88 14.68 17.93 -12.74
N TRP A 89 14.70 19.26 -12.94
CA TRP A 89 13.46 20.03 -13.08
C TRP A 89 12.60 19.50 -14.21
N ARG A 90 13.18 19.23 -15.40
CA ARG A 90 12.44 18.61 -16.51
C ARG A 90 11.91 17.22 -16.17
N ALA A 91 12.64 16.39 -15.44
CA ALA A 91 12.18 15.06 -15.03
C ALA A 91 11.02 15.15 -14.03
N THR A 92 11.13 16.00 -13.00
CA THR A 92 10.03 16.27 -12.07
C THR A 92 8.82 16.88 -12.79
N TYR A 93 9.03 17.84 -13.69
CA TYR A 93 7.95 18.38 -14.53
C TYR A 93 7.38 17.34 -15.49
N ILE A 94 8.15 16.40 -16.04
CA ILE A 94 7.65 15.32 -16.92
C ILE A 94 6.90 14.25 -16.11
N SER A 95 7.27 13.98 -14.85
CA SER A 95 6.51 13.08 -13.98
C SER A 95 5.24 13.73 -13.43
N ILE A 96 5.28 15.02 -13.07
CA ILE A 96 4.09 15.79 -12.68
C ILE A 96 3.19 15.99 -13.88
N LEU A 97 3.71 16.42 -15.04
CA LEU A 97 2.96 16.51 -16.29
C LEU A 97 2.48 15.14 -16.75
N GLY A 98 3.22 14.06 -16.53
CA GLY A 98 2.81 12.69 -16.87
C GLY A 98 1.67 12.19 -15.97
N GLY A 99 1.73 12.46 -14.67
CA GLY A 99 0.64 12.19 -13.73
C GLY A 99 -0.58 13.07 -13.96
N LEU A 100 -0.38 14.35 -14.28
CA LEU A 100 -1.43 15.27 -14.69
C LEU A 100 -2.02 14.89 -16.05
N VAL A 101 -1.23 14.48 -17.03
CA VAL A 101 -1.72 14.02 -18.35
C VAL A 101 -2.44 12.69 -18.20
N TYR A 102 -1.96 11.74 -17.41
CA TYR A 102 -2.68 10.49 -17.13
C TYR A 102 -3.99 10.75 -16.38
N GLY A 103 -3.96 11.61 -15.35
CA GLY A 103 -5.14 12.04 -14.61
C GLY A 103 -6.15 12.80 -15.47
N SER A 104 -5.68 13.80 -16.23
CA SER A 104 -6.48 14.56 -17.19
C SER A 104 -6.96 13.72 -18.37
N TYR A 105 -6.25 12.67 -18.77
CA TYR A 105 -6.70 11.72 -19.78
C TYR A 105 -7.77 10.78 -19.21
N GLY A 106 -7.63 10.33 -17.96
CA GLY A 106 -8.72 9.64 -17.25
C GLY A 106 -9.96 10.52 -17.06
N ILE A 107 -9.78 11.81 -16.73
CA ILE A 107 -10.87 12.80 -16.69
C ILE A 107 -11.44 13.07 -18.09
N TYR A 108 -10.60 13.11 -19.12
CA TYR A 108 -11.02 13.28 -20.52
C TYR A 108 -11.88 12.11 -20.97
N LEU A 109 -11.45 10.85 -20.74
CA LEU A 109 -12.24 9.66 -21.03
C LEU A 109 -13.57 9.67 -20.25
N ASN A 110 -13.54 9.99 -18.95
CA ASN A 110 -14.74 10.13 -18.12
C ASN A 110 -15.70 11.25 -18.59
N ARG A 111 -15.20 12.23 -19.37
CA ARG A 111 -16.01 13.33 -19.95
C ARG A 111 -16.42 13.07 -21.40
N HIS A 112 -15.78 12.14 -22.10
CA HIS A 112 -16.05 11.78 -23.48
C HIS A 112 -16.28 10.26 -23.58
N PRO A 113 -17.36 9.73 -22.96
CA PRO A 113 -17.74 8.33 -23.11
C PRO A 113 -18.04 8.02 -24.57
N GLY A 114 -17.46 6.92 -25.08
CA GLY A 114 -17.62 6.49 -26.47
C GLY A 114 -19.06 6.19 -26.88
N GLU A 115 -19.28 5.96 -28.16
CA GLU A 115 -20.57 5.52 -28.68
C GLU A 115 -20.99 4.19 -28.03
N GLN A 116 -22.30 3.99 -27.90
CA GLN A 116 -22.89 2.80 -27.30
C GLN A 116 -23.71 2.06 -28.35
N ALA A 117 -23.65 0.73 -28.34
CA ALA A 117 -24.53 -0.07 -29.18
C ALA A 117 -26.00 0.17 -28.77
N GLU A 118 -26.88 0.39 -29.76
CA GLU A 118 -28.32 0.50 -29.53
C GLU A 118 -28.91 -0.81 -28.97
N PRO A 119 -30.02 -0.74 -28.19
CA PRO A 119 -30.68 -1.93 -27.66
C PRO A 119 -31.20 -2.84 -28.78
N ASP A 120 -30.85 -4.11 -28.70
CA ASP A 120 -31.18 -5.13 -29.70
C ASP A 120 -32.52 -5.80 -29.34
N PRO A 121 -33.60 -5.63 -30.13
CA PRO A 121 -34.93 -6.12 -29.79
C PRO A 121 -35.05 -7.63 -29.54
N THR A 122 -34.05 -8.44 -29.94
CA THR A 122 -34.03 -9.89 -29.69
C THR A 122 -33.62 -10.25 -28.26
N LYS A 123 -32.98 -9.33 -27.52
CA LYS A 123 -32.38 -9.61 -26.21
C LYS A 123 -33.35 -9.37 -25.05
N LYS A 124 -33.26 -10.26 -24.04
CA LYS A 124 -34.02 -10.21 -22.80
C LYS A 124 -33.91 -8.83 -22.13
N THR A 125 -35.04 -8.26 -21.74
CA THR A 125 -35.14 -6.95 -21.08
C THR A 125 -34.98 -7.10 -19.57
N LEU A 126 -33.91 -6.50 -19.04
CA LEU A 126 -33.57 -6.51 -17.62
C LEU A 126 -33.92 -5.17 -16.98
N VAL A 127 -34.97 -5.13 -16.18
CA VAL A 127 -35.36 -3.95 -15.39
C VAL A 127 -34.68 -4.00 -14.03
N VAL A 128 -34.01 -2.91 -13.65
CA VAL A 128 -33.37 -2.72 -12.34
C VAL A 128 -34.01 -1.54 -11.63
N LEU A 129 -34.65 -1.80 -10.48
CA LEU A 129 -35.28 -0.78 -9.65
C LEU A 129 -34.30 -0.24 -8.61
N GLY A 130 -34.31 1.07 -8.41
CA GLY A 130 -33.49 1.77 -7.41
C GLY A 130 -32.04 2.02 -7.85
N THR A 131 -31.42 3.02 -7.24
CA THR A 131 -30.05 3.50 -7.52
C THR A 131 -29.18 3.45 -6.25
N GLY A 132 -29.46 2.48 -5.38
CA GLY A 132 -28.72 2.21 -4.14
C GLY A 132 -27.52 1.27 -4.30
N TRP A 133 -26.96 0.86 -3.16
CA TRP A 133 -25.76 0.01 -3.08
C TRP A 133 -25.86 -1.30 -3.88
N GLY A 134 -26.98 -2.01 -3.78
CA GLY A 134 -27.23 -3.24 -4.53
C GLY A 134 -27.26 -2.99 -6.04
N SER A 135 -28.20 -2.17 -6.49
CA SER A 135 -28.43 -1.87 -7.91
C SER A 135 -27.18 -1.29 -8.58
N VAL A 136 -26.41 -0.43 -7.92
CA VAL A 136 -25.19 0.16 -8.51
C VAL A 136 -24.01 -0.82 -8.47
N SER A 137 -23.91 -1.72 -7.48
CA SER A 137 -22.91 -2.80 -7.51
C SER A 137 -23.19 -3.81 -8.63
N LEU A 138 -24.47 -4.15 -8.82
CA LEU A 138 -24.97 -4.93 -9.96
C LEU A 138 -24.61 -4.23 -11.28
N LEU A 139 -25.12 -3.02 -11.51
CA LEU A 139 -24.93 -2.27 -12.75
C LEU A 139 -23.45 -2.08 -13.08
N LYS A 140 -22.56 -1.83 -12.11
CA LYS A 140 -21.12 -1.69 -12.38
C LYS A 140 -20.49 -2.99 -12.91
N LYS A 141 -20.91 -4.17 -12.45
CA LYS A 141 -20.31 -5.48 -12.78
C LYS A 141 -21.06 -6.25 -13.88
N LEU A 142 -22.32 -5.93 -14.15
CA LEU A 142 -23.12 -6.47 -15.23
C LEU A 142 -22.50 -6.12 -16.59
N ASP A 143 -22.46 -7.08 -17.50
CA ASP A 143 -22.07 -6.87 -18.89
C ASP A 143 -23.32 -6.64 -19.75
N THR A 144 -23.48 -5.41 -20.22
CA THR A 144 -24.69 -4.91 -20.89
C THR A 144 -24.87 -5.40 -22.32
N GLU A 145 -23.85 -5.99 -22.95
CA GLU A 145 -23.99 -6.55 -24.31
C GLU A 145 -24.99 -7.72 -24.38
N ASN A 146 -25.26 -8.35 -23.23
CA ASN A 146 -26.11 -9.53 -23.09
C ASN A 146 -27.61 -9.22 -22.86
N TYR A 147 -27.96 -7.99 -22.47
CA TYR A 147 -29.30 -7.64 -21.96
C TYR A 147 -29.72 -6.24 -22.35
N ASN A 148 -31.00 -6.04 -22.67
CA ASN A 148 -31.59 -4.72 -22.80
C ASN A 148 -31.86 -4.15 -21.40
N VAL A 149 -30.90 -3.40 -20.84
CA VAL A 149 -30.99 -2.91 -19.46
C VAL A 149 -31.80 -1.62 -19.38
N VAL A 150 -32.76 -1.60 -18.46
CA VAL A 150 -33.55 -0.42 -18.08
C VAL A 150 -33.42 -0.19 -16.58
N VAL A 151 -33.10 1.04 -16.17
CA VAL A 151 -32.98 1.44 -14.76
C VAL A 151 -34.11 2.41 -14.42
N ILE A 152 -34.81 2.17 -13.31
CA ILE A 152 -35.92 3.02 -12.84
C ILE A 152 -35.62 3.44 -11.40
N SER A 153 -35.54 4.75 -11.14
CA SER A 153 -35.47 5.28 -9.78
C SER A 153 -35.71 6.79 -9.77
N PRO A 154 -36.42 7.35 -8.77
CA PRO A 154 -36.62 8.80 -8.65
C PRO A 154 -35.33 9.54 -8.24
N ARG A 155 -34.25 8.83 -7.91
CA ARG A 155 -32.95 9.41 -7.54
C ARG A 155 -31.90 9.17 -8.62
N ASN A 156 -31.55 10.20 -9.38
CA ASN A 156 -30.59 10.14 -10.49
C ASN A 156 -29.11 10.00 -10.09
N TYR A 157 -28.81 9.87 -8.80
CA TYR A 157 -27.46 9.69 -8.26
C TYR A 157 -27.38 8.48 -7.31
N PHE A 158 -26.22 7.84 -7.29
CA PHE A 158 -25.80 6.97 -6.20
C PHE A 158 -25.39 7.82 -4.99
N LEU A 159 -25.75 7.38 -3.79
CA LEU A 159 -25.40 8.03 -2.53
C LEU A 159 -24.50 7.13 -1.69
N PHE A 160 -23.29 7.59 -1.36
CA PHE A 160 -22.37 6.90 -0.45
C PHE A 160 -22.77 7.15 1.02
N THR A 161 -23.85 6.49 1.45
CA THR A 161 -24.55 6.72 2.73
C THR A 161 -23.71 6.74 4.02
N PRO A 162 -22.59 6.01 4.18
CA PRO A 162 -21.79 6.05 5.42
C PRO A 162 -21.12 7.40 5.71
N LEU A 163 -21.01 8.29 4.72
CA LEU A 163 -20.47 9.65 4.90
C LEU A 163 -21.56 10.73 4.87
N LEU A 164 -22.83 10.31 5.00
CA LEU A 164 -23.98 11.22 5.12
C LEU A 164 -24.03 11.97 6.46
N PRO A 165 -23.68 11.38 7.63
CA PRO A 165 -23.58 12.14 8.89
C PRO A 165 -22.66 13.36 8.76
N SER A 166 -21.46 13.19 8.20
CA SER A 166 -20.48 14.25 7.93
C SER A 166 -20.95 15.38 7.00
N CYS A 167 -22.08 15.20 6.29
CA CYS A 167 -22.68 16.24 5.45
C CYS A 167 -23.61 17.18 6.23
N THR A 168 -24.14 16.73 7.38
CA THR A 168 -25.04 17.52 8.24
C THR A 168 -24.31 18.71 8.88
N THR A 169 -23.03 18.55 9.19
CA THR A 169 -22.13 19.55 9.77
C THR A 169 -21.35 20.31 8.70
N GLY A 170 -20.98 19.61 7.62
CA GLY A 170 -20.20 20.16 6.51
C GLY A 170 -18.74 19.70 6.50
N THR A 171 -18.35 18.79 7.39
CA THR A 171 -17.06 18.05 7.37
C THR A 171 -16.79 17.42 6.00
N ILE A 172 -17.84 17.02 5.28
CA ILE A 172 -17.82 16.59 3.88
C ILE A 172 -18.96 17.30 3.15
N GLU A 173 -18.74 17.73 1.89
CA GLU A 173 -19.81 18.35 1.10
C GLU A 173 -20.67 17.27 0.41
N HIS A 174 -21.99 17.46 0.36
CA HIS A 174 -22.95 16.48 -0.19
C HIS A 174 -22.55 15.99 -1.60
N ARG A 175 -22.10 16.92 -2.44
CA ARG A 175 -21.64 16.64 -3.82
C ARG A 175 -20.45 15.68 -3.89
N SER A 176 -19.70 15.52 -2.81
CA SER A 176 -18.54 14.64 -2.69
C SER A 176 -18.93 13.18 -2.44
N ILE A 177 -20.11 12.93 -1.83
CA ILE A 177 -20.64 11.58 -1.57
C ILE A 177 -21.70 11.11 -2.59
N MET A 178 -22.21 12.02 -3.43
CA MET A 178 -23.09 11.74 -4.56
C MET A 178 -22.30 11.38 -5.83
N GLU A 179 -22.81 10.48 -6.67
CA GLU A 179 -22.28 10.20 -8.02
C GLU A 179 -23.41 9.97 -9.04
N PRO A 180 -23.53 10.77 -10.13
CA PRO A 180 -24.63 10.64 -11.08
C PRO A 180 -24.71 9.27 -11.76
N ILE A 181 -25.90 8.67 -11.79
CA ILE A 181 -26.12 7.32 -12.34
C ILE A 181 -25.83 7.28 -13.84
N ARG A 182 -26.17 8.34 -14.57
CA ARG A 182 -25.82 8.50 -15.99
C ARG A 182 -24.31 8.38 -16.26
N ASN A 183 -23.44 8.68 -15.28
CA ASN A 183 -21.99 8.45 -15.40
C ASN A 183 -21.64 6.96 -15.43
N PHE A 184 -22.21 6.13 -14.54
CA PHE A 184 -22.01 4.68 -14.59
C PHE A 184 -22.60 4.05 -15.86
N LEU A 185 -23.71 4.60 -16.36
CA LEU A 185 -24.43 4.05 -17.50
C LEU A 185 -23.80 4.40 -18.86
N ARG A 186 -23.32 5.62 -19.08
CA ARG A 186 -22.63 6.00 -20.34
C ARG A 186 -21.26 5.37 -20.52
N HIS A 187 -20.67 4.79 -19.47
CA HIS A 187 -19.43 4.01 -19.54
C HIS A 187 -19.66 2.50 -19.77
N LYS A 188 -20.88 2.10 -20.13
CA LYS A 188 -21.20 0.76 -20.64
C LYS A 188 -21.01 0.66 -22.15
N LYS A 189 -20.90 -0.56 -22.68
CA LYS A 189 -20.71 -0.80 -24.12
C LYS A 189 -22.02 -0.69 -24.91
N ALA A 190 -23.11 -1.18 -24.33
CA ALA A 190 -24.45 -1.06 -24.87
C ALA A 190 -25.23 0.03 -24.11
N ALA A 191 -26.20 0.64 -24.78
CA ALA A 191 -27.01 1.71 -24.21
C ALA A 191 -27.90 1.18 -23.09
N VAL A 192 -27.91 1.88 -21.96
CA VAL A 192 -28.79 1.57 -20.82
C VAL A 192 -29.82 2.69 -20.68
N LYS A 193 -31.10 2.35 -20.77
CA LYS A 193 -32.19 3.33 -20.57
C LYS A 193 -32.31 3.64 -19.07
N TYR A 194 -32.48 4.91 -18.73
CA TYR A 194 -32.71 5.35 -17.34
C TYR A 194 -33.90 6.31 -17.26
N TYR A 195 -34.89 5.92 -16.46
CA TYR A 195 -36.07 6.71 -16.13
C TYR A 195 -35.97 7.24 -14.71
N GLU A 196 -36.12 8.56 -14.59
CA GLU A 196 -36.13 9.30 -13.33
C GLU A 196 -37.56 9.35 -12.78
N ALA A 197 -38.00 8.20 -12.26
CA ALA A 197 -39.39 7.93 -11.89
C ALA A 197 -39.45 6.94 -10.72
N GLU A 198 -40.49 7.03 -9.88
CA GLU A 198 -40.80 5.97 -8.91
C GLU A 198 -41.51 4.80 -9.62
N ALA A 199 -41.17 3.58 -9.24
CA ALA A 199 -41.96 2.40 -9.57
C ALA A 199 -43.10 2.28 -8.55
N THR A 200 -44.33 2.61 -8.96
CA THR A 200 -45.50 2.66 -8.08
C THR A 200 -46.13 1.30 -7.86
N LYS A 201 -46.13 0.45 -8.90
CA LYS A 201 -46.63 -0.93 -8.86
C LYS A 201 -45.78 -1.86 -9.71
N ILE A 202 -45.65 -3.11 -9.26
CA ILE A 202 -45.04 -4.21 -10.01
C ILE A 202 -46.12 -5.26 -10.24
N ASP A 203 -46.45 -5.58 -11.48
CA ASP A 203 -47.32 -6.68 -11.87
C ASP A 203 -46.42 -7.81 -12.41
N TYR A 204 -46.14 -8.80 -11.55
CA TYR A 204 -45.15 -9.83 -11.85
C TYR A 204 -45.66 -10.89 -12.85
N GLU A 205 -46.99 -11.04 -12.97
CA GLU A 205 -47.63 -12.01 -13.88
C GLU A 205 -47.69 -11.46 -15.31
N LYS A 206 -48.09 -10.19 -15.49
CA LYS A 206 -48.01 -9.50 -16.80
C LYS A 206 -46.59 -9.05 -17.15
N ARG A 207 -45.66 -9.14 -16.19
CA ARG A 207 -44.26 -8.66 -16.26
C ARG A 207 -44.14 -7.18 -16.63
N ILE A 208 -44.88 -6.34 -15.90
CA ILE A 208 -44.93 -4.88 -16.10
C ILE A 208 -44.58 -4.16 -14.79
N VAL A 209 -43.73 -3.14 -14.87
CA VAL A 209 -43.55 -2.13 -13.82
C VAL A 209 -44.26 -0.85 -14.24
N TYR A 210 -45.18 -0.37 -13.41
CA TYR A 210 -45.83 0.93 -13.58
C TYR A 210 -44.92 1.99 -12.97
N ILE A 211 -44.65 3.06 -13.73
CA ILE A 211 -43.77 4.16 -13.31
C ILE A 211 -44.50 5.48 -13.30
N ASN A 212 -44.10 6.36 -12.37
CA ASN A 212 -44.59 7.73 -12.24
C ASN A 212 -43.41 8.70 -12.13
N ASP A 213 -43.33 9.68 -13.03
CA ASP A 213 -42.43 10.82 -12.90
C ASP A 213 -42.92 11.70 -11.74
N GLU A 214 -42.13 11.79 -10.67
CA GLU A 214 -42.45 12.60 -9.49
C GLU A 214 -41.98 14.05 -9.59
N SER A 215 -41.14 14.41 -10.57
CA SER A 215 -40.50 15.73 -10.67
C SER A 215 -41.49 16.89 -10.83
N GLU A 216 -41.10 18.09 -10.41
CA GLU A 216 -41.96 19.29 -10.50
C GLU A 216 -42.29 19.69 -11.96
N ILE A 217 -41.47 19.25 -12.93
CA ILE A 217 -41.57 19.60 -14.35
C ILE A 217 -42.27 18.47 -15.12
N LYS A 218 -43.61 18.50 -15.17
CA LYS A 218 -44.40 17.47 -15.86
C LYS A 218 -44.37 17.64 -17.39
N GLY A 219 -44.08 16.56 -18.10
CA GLY A 219 -44.31 16.45 -19.55
C GLY A 219 -45.74 15.99 -19.90
N ALA A 220 -46.01 15.78 -21.19
CA ALA A 220 -47.29 15.26 -21.68
C ALA A 220 -47.57 13.77 -21.30
N THR A 221 -46.62 13.10 -20.65
CA THR A 221 -46.75 11.72 -20.16
C THR A 221 -46.01 11.60 -18.84
N THR A 222 -46.76 11.54 -17.74
CA THR A 222 -46.22 11.44 -16.36
C THR A 222 -46.16 10.00 -15.87
N THR A 223 -47.15 9.18 -16.25
CA THR A 223 -47.25 7.77 -15.91
C THR A 223 -47.00 6.90 -17.14
N ASN A 224 -46.36 5.73 -16.98
CA ASN A 224 -46.10 4.80 -18.08
C ASN A 224 -45.89 3.36 -17.58
N GLU A 225 -45.84 2.41 -18.51
CA GLU A 225 -45.63 0.98 -18.26
C GLU A 225 -44.30 0.49 -18.87
N VAL A 226 -43.50 -0.23 -18.10
CA VAL A 226 -42.23 -0.82 -18.54
C VAL A 226 -42.30 -2.34 -18.43
N LYS A 227 -42.32 -3.03 -19.59
CA LYS A 227 -42.26 -4.49 -19.67
C LYS A 227 -40.87 -5.03 -19.33
N PHE A 228 -40.81 -6.23 -18.77
CA PHE A 228 -39.55 -6.91 -18.45
C PHE A 228 -39.57 -8.42 -18.76
N ASP A 229 -38.39 -8.98 -19.02
CA ASP A 229 -38.16 -10.43 -18.99
C ASP A 229 -37.52 -10.86 -17.66
N MET A 230 -36.74 -9.96 -17.06
CA MET A 230 -36.04 -10.13 -15.79
C MET A 230 -36.16 -8.85 -14.96
N LEU A 231 -36.46 -8.98 -13.66
CA LEU A 231 -36.63 -7.85 -12.75
C LEU A 231 -35.70 -7.96 -11.54
N VAL A 232 -35.03 -6.86 -11.17
CA VAL A 232 -34.27 -6.73 -9.92
C VAL A 232 -34.84 -5.61 -9.06
N VAL A 233 -35.39 -5.97 -7.91
CA VAL A 233 -35.91 -5.06 -6.89
C VAL A 233 -34.76 -4.66 -5.94
N GLY A 234 -34.18 -3.47 -6.16
CA GLY A 234 -33.11 -2.88 -5.35
C GLY A 234 -33.46 -1.52 -4.74
N VAL A 235 -34.75 -1.31 -4.43
CA VAL A 235 -35.31 -0.02 -3.94
C VAL A 235 -34.96 0.31 -2.48
N GLY A 236 -34.45 -0.67 -1.73
CA GLY A 236 -34.11 -0.53 -0.32
C GLY A 236 -35.32 -0.20 0.58
N ALA A 237 -35.05 0.41 1.73
CA ALA A 237 -36.04 0.73 2.76
C ALA A 237 -36.35 2.24 2.86
N GLU A 238 -37.52 2.55 3.43
CA GLU A 238 -37.88 3.86 4.00
C GLU A 238 -37.55 3.90 5.51
N ASN A 239 -37.59 5.08 6.13
CA ASN A 239 -37.42 5.21 7.59
C ASN A 239 -38.66 4.70 8.35
N ALA A 240 -38.46 3.96 9.43
CA ALA A 240 -39.55 3.49 10.28
C ALA A 240 -39.81 4.48 11.44
N THR A 241 -41.06 4.96 11.54
CA THR A 241 -41.54 5.74 12.69
C THR A 241 -42.17 4.87 13.78
N PHE A 242 -42.27 3.55 13.55
CA PHE A 242 -42.92 2.57 14.45
C PHE A 242 -44.37 2.90 14.86
N GLY A 243 -45.04 3.82 14.14
CA GLY A 243 -46.38 4.31 14.48
C GLY A 243 -46.41 5.41 15.54
N ILE A 244 -45.24 5.92 15.95
CA ILE A 244 -45.11 7.00 16.94
C ILE A 244 -45.60 8.33 16.31
N PRO A 245 -46.57 9.04 16.94
CA PRO A 245 -47.05 10.33 16.44
C PRO A 245 -45.98 11.42 16.42
N GLY A 246 -46.10 12.36 15.47
CA GLY A 246 -45.24 13.55 15.37
C GLY A 246 -43.86 13.35 14.75
N VAL A 247 -43.43 12.09 14.53
CA VAL A 247 -42.08 11.77 14.01
C VAL A 247 -41.90 12.25 12.56
N ARG A 248 -42.94 12.25 11.71
CA ARG A 248 -42.83 12.74 10.32
C ARG A 248 -43.04 14.25 10.23
N GLU A 249 -43.74 14.80 11.21
CA GLU A 249 -44.24 16.17 11.29
C GLU A 249 -43.19 17.12 11.86
N HIS A 250 -42.43 16.68 12.87
CA HIS A 250 -41.43 17.49 13.58
C HIS A 250 -40.01 16.92 13.53
N GLY A 251 -39.85 15.61 13.30
CA GLY A 251 -38.54 14.94 13.22
C GLY A 251 -37.85 15.13 11.87
N CYS A 252 -36.52 15.23 11.89
CA CYS A 252 -35.68 15.12 10.70
C CYS A 252 -35.14 13.68 10.59
N PHE A 253 -35.34 13.00 9.46
CA PHE A 253 -34.65 11.74 9.18
C PHE A 253 -33.18 11.97 8.81
N LEU A 254 -32.39 10.91 8.66
CA LEU A 254 -31.04 10.96 8.11
C LEU A 254 -30.82 9.76 7.16
N LYS A 255 -31.41 9.83 5.95
CA LYS A 255 -31.37 8.74 4.95
C LYS A 255 -30.89 9.23 3.57
N GLU A 256 -31.28 10.43 3.17
CA GLU A 256 -30.98 11.05 1.87
C GLU A 256 -30.29 12.42 2.02
N VAL A 257 -29.77 12.96 0.89
CA VAL A 257 -29.07 14.25 0.85
C VAL A 257 -29.95 15.43 1.30
N SER A 258 -31.22 15.40 0.91
CA SER A 258 -32.25 16.38 1.33
C SER A 258 -32.37 16.48 2.85
N ASP A 259 -32.17 15.36 3.54
CA ASP A 259 -32.34 15.27 4.99
C ASP A 259 -31.13 15.90 5.69
N ALA A 260 -29.93 15.58 5.21
CA ALA A 260 -28.69 16.20 5.72
C ALA A 260 -28.69 17.72 5.50
N GLN A 261 -29.18 18.20 4.36
CA GLN A 261 -29.37 19.63 4.10
C GLN A 261 -30.40 20.27 5.04
N ARG A 262 -31.52 19.58 5.32
CA ARG A 262 -32.56 20.03 6.26
C ARG A 262 -32.02 20.12 7.69
N ILE A 263 -31.28 19.10 8.14
CA ILE A 263 -30.60 19.08 9.45
C ILE A 263 -29.60 20.24 9.54
N ARG A 264 -28.71 20.39 8.55
CA ARG A 264 -27.71 21.47 8.52
C ARG A 264 -28.34 22.84 8.63
N LYS A 265 -29.43 23.08 7.89
CA LYS A 265 -30.21 24.32 8.02
C LYS A 265 -30.80 24.47 9.42
N ARG A 266 -31.46 23.43 9.95
CA ARG A 266 -32.13 23.50 11.26
C ARG A 266 -31.17 23.72 12.42
N ILE A 267 -29.94 23.22 12.36
CA ILE A 267 -28.88 23.53 13.34
C ILE A 267 -28.61 25.05 13.36
N MET A 268 -28.40 25.66 12.19
CA MET A 268 -28.18 27.10 12.07
C MET A 268 -29.42 27.91 12.47
N ASP A 269 -30.61 27.53 11.99
CA ASP A 269 -31.88 28.17 12.35
C ASP A 269 -32.06 28.17 13.90
N CYS A 270 -31.70 27.09 14.60
CA CYS A 270 -31.73 27.02 16.06
C CYS A 270 -30.71 27.95 16.74
N CYS A 271 -29.48 28.04 16.24
CA CYS A 271 -28.46 28.94 16.77
C CYS A 271 -28.87 30.41 16.63
N GLU A 272 -29.29 30.85 15.44
CA GLU A 272 -29.72 32.22 15.17
C GLU A 272 -31.02 32.60 15.94
N THR A 273 -31.90 31.62 16.20
CA THR A 273 -33.11 31.84 17.03
C THR A 273 -32.77 31.90 18.53
N ALA A 274 -31.67 31.30 18.96
CA ALA A 274 -31.19 31.36 20.35
C ALA A 274 -30.39 32.64 20.65
N THR A 275 -29.76 33.25 19.65
CA THR A 275 -29.11 34.58 19.77
C THR A 275 -30.08 35.75 19.51
N PHE A 276 -31.33 35.47 19.15
CA PHE A 276 -32.33 36.52 18.91
C PHE A 276 -32.63 37.35 20.17
N LYS A 277 -32.88 38.64 19.96
CA LYS A 277 -33.04 39.63 21.04
C LYS A 277 -34.20 39.27 21.98
N ASP A 278 -33.98 39.47 23.29
CA ASP A 278 -34.96 39.29 24.37
C ASP A 278 -35.49 37.86 24.58
N GLN A 279 -34.81 36.84 24.05
CA GLN A 279 -35.16 35.42 24.23
C GLN A 279 -34.97 34.95 25.70
N SER A 280 -35.87 34.08 26.20
CA SER A 280 -35.77 33.59 27.59
C SER A 280 -34.67 32.50 27.76
N PRO A 281 -34.02 32.39 28.94
CA PRO A 281 -32.98 31.38 29.18
C PRO A 281 -33.44 29.94 28.95
N GLU A 282 -34.72 29.65 29.23
CA GLU A 282 -35.33 28.33 29.07
C GLU A 282 -35.52 27.99 27.58
N GLU A 283 -35.97 28.96 26.78
CA GLU A 283 -36.16 28.79 25.33
C GLU A 283 -34.81 28.75 24.60
N ILE A 284 -33.81 29.53 25.04
CA ILE A 284 -32.40 29.41 24.59
C ILE A 284 -31.89 27.98 24.83
N LYS A 285 -32.05 27.47 26.06
CA LYS A 285 -31.61 26.11 26.41
C LYS A 285 -32.36 25.04 25.62
N ARG A 286 -33.65 25.22 25.34
CA ARG A 286 -34.43 24.32 24.47
C ARG A 286 -33.90 24.33 23.04
N LEU A 287 -33.73 25.52 22.44
CA LEU A 287 -33.31 25.67 21.04
C LEU A 287 -31.93 25.05 20.77
N LEU A 288 -31.04 25.12 21.76
CA LEU A 288 -29.69 24.59 21.71
C LEU A 288 -29.59 23.12 22.17
N HIS A 289 -30.72 22.47 22.46
CA HIS A 289 -30.80 21.03 22.74
C HIS A 289 -31.02 20.25 21.44
N MET A 290 -30.05 19.40 21.11
CA MET A 290 -30.08 18.55 19.92
C MET A 290 -30.31 17.09 20.34
N VAL A 291 -31.46 16.53 19.96
CA VAL A 291 -31.85 15.16 20.34
C VAL A 291 -31.70 14.21 19.15
N VAL A 292 -30.99 13.10 19.36
CA VAL A 292 -30.75 12.06 18.36
C VAL A 292 -31.42 10.76 18.82
N VAL A 293 -32.25 10.14 17.98
CA VAL A 293 -32.95 8.89 18.31
C VAL A 293 -32.38 7.75 17.47
N GLY A 294 -31.73 6.79 18.14
CA GLY A 294 -31.11 5.60 17.55
C GLY A 294 -29.61 5.53 17.80
N GLY A 295 -29.19 4.73 18.78
CA GLY A 295 -27.80 4.39 19.11
C GLY A 295 -27.11 3.42 18.13
N GLY A 296 -27.65 3.27 16.91
CA GLY A 296 -26.93 2.61 15.81
C GLY A 296 -25.85 3.52 15.21
N PRO A 297 -24.98 3.00 14.32
CA PRO A 297 -23.87 3.76 13.74
C PRO A 297 -24.27 5.13 13.20
N THR A 298 -25.36 5.23 12.44
CA THR A 298 -25.81 6.52 11.86
C THR A 298 -26.13 7.61 12.90
N GLY A 299 -26.69 7.25 14.06
CA GLY A 299 -26.98 8.22 15.13
C GLY A 299 -25.77 8.53 15.99
N VAL A 300 -24.91 7.54 16.23
CA VAL A 300 -23.63 7.72 16.95
C VAL A 300 -22.65 8.58 16.14
N GLU A 301 -22.48 8.28 14.84
CA GLU A 301 -21.64 9.08 13.94
C GLU A 301 -22.17 10.52 13.79
N PHE A 302 -23.50 10.71 13.75
CA PHE A 302 -24.09 12.05 13.74
C PHE A 302 -23.91 12.81 15.06
N ALA A 303 -24.11 12.16 16.21
CA ALA A 303 -23.90 12.81 17.51
C ALA A 303 -22.44 13.23 17.72
N GLY A 304 -21.48 12.39 17.30
CA GLY A 304 -20.05 12.72 17.31
C GLY A 304 -19.69 13.89 16.40
N GLU A 305 -20.10 13.84 15.13
CA GLU A 305 -19.90 14.95 14.17
C GLU A 305 -20.53 16.27 14.67
N LEU A 306 -21.73 16.20 15.25
CA LEU A 306 -22.44 17.38 15.76
C LEU A 306 -21.71 18.02 16.96
N GLN A 307 -21.17 17.21 17.87
CA GLN A 307 -20.36 17.68 18.98
C GLN A 307 -19.01 18.25 18.50
N ASP A 308 -18.38 17.61 17.50
CA ASP A 308 -17.18 18.13 16.85
C ASP A 308 -17.41 19.50 16.21
N PHE A 309 -18.52 19.67 15.48
CA PHE A 309 -18.90 20.94 14.87
C PHE A 309 -19.17 22.04 15.92
N PHE A 310 -19.78 21.67 17.05
CA PHE A 310 -19.97 22.59 18.16
C PHE A 310 -18.63 23.06 18.75
N GLU A 311 -17.75 22.14 19.15
CA GLU A 311 -16.47 22.48 19.79
C GLU A 311 -15.46 23.14 18.84
N ASN A 312 -15.42 22.69 17.58
CA ASN A 312 -14.43 23.16 16.61
C ASN A 312 -14.85 24.41 15.82
N ASP A 313 -16.14 24.66 15.62
CA ASP A 313 -16.63 25.86 14.92
C ASP A 313 -17.51 26.73 15.82
N LEU A 314 -18.70 26.26 16.22
CA LEU A 314 -19.72 27.13 16.85
C LEU A 314 -19.21 27.83 18.12
N ARG A 315 -18.50 27.11 18.99
CA ARG A 315 -17.92 27.63 20.24
C ARG A 315 -16.92 28.78 20.02
N LYS A 316 -16.31 28.86 18.83
CA LYS A 316 -15.33 29.91 18.46
C LYS A 316 -16.00 31.12 17.80
N TRP A 317 -17.06 30.90 17.02
CA TRP A 317 -17.76 31.95 16.28
C TRP A 317 -18.94 32.57 17.03
N ILE A 318 -19.63 31.80 17.87
CA ILE A 318 -20.81 32.20 18.65
C ILE A 318 -20.58 31.81 20.13
N PRO A 319 -19.66 32.48 20.86
CA PRO A 319 -19.27 32.05 22.20
C PRO A 319 -20.39 32.21 23.26
N GLU A 320 -21.41 33.01 22.98
CA GLU A 320 -22.54 33.27 23.89
C GLU A 320 -23.50 32.06 24.05
N ILE A 321 -23.66 31.23 23.01
CA ILE A 321 -24.47 30.00 23.09
C ILE A 321 -23.71 28.82 23.72
N ALA A 322 -22.39 28.94 23.92
CA ALA A 322 -21.50 27.81 24.21
C ALA A 322 -21.79 27.09 25.53
N ASN A 323 -22.40 27.74 26.52
CA ASN A 323 -22.73 27.13 27.81
C ASN A 323 -24.10 26.43 27.82
N ASN A 324 -24.88 26.52 26.74
CA ASN A 324 -26.26 26.03 26.64
C ASN A 324 -26.46 24.93 25.58
N PHE A 325 -25.50 24.73 24.68
CA PHE A 325 -25.54 23.65 23.68
C PHE A 325 -25.34 22.29 24.34
N HIS A 326 -26.18 21.32 23.97
CA HIS A 326 -26.06 19.93 24.44
C HIS A 326 -26.71 18.93 23.48
N VAL A 327 -26.13 17.72 23.45
CA VAL A 327 -26.58 16.61 22.60
C VAL A 327 -27.05 15.45 23.48
N THR A 328 -28.27 14.95 23.24
CA THR A 328 -28.80 13.74 23.91
C THR A 328 -29.07 12.65 22.88
N LEU A 329 -28.40 11.50 23.02
CA LEU A 329 -28.60 10.29 22.22
C LEU A 329 -29.55 9.33 22.96
N VAL A 330 -30.74 9.11 22.41
CA VAL A 330 -31.79 8.25 22.93
C VAL A 330 -31.79 6.90 22.21
N GLU A 331 -31.72 5.80 22.95
CA GLU A 331 -31.78 4.42 22.43
C GLU A 331 -32.70 3.55 23.28
N ALA A 332 -33.57 2.77 22.63
CA ALA A 332 -34.54 1.89 23.28
C ALA A 332 -33.91 0.59 23.79
N LEU A 333 -32.81 0.14 23.18
CA LEU A 333 -32.01 -0.99 23.63
C LEU A 333 -31.13 -0.64 24.85
N PRO A 334 -30.58 -1.63 25.58
CA PRO A 334 -29.75 -1.38 26.76
C PRO A 334 -28.37 -0.75 26.48
N GLN A 335 -27.92 -0.71 25.22
CA GLN A 335 -26.56 -0.33 24.80
C GLN A 335 -26.58 0.34 23.42
N VAL A 336 -25.66 1.28 23.19
CA VAL A 336 -25.35 1.78 21.84
C VAL A 336 -24.47 0.80 21.06
N LEU A 337 -24.38 0.95 19.74
CA LEU A 337 -23.58 0.12 18.83
C LEU A 337 -23.66 -1.42 19.08
N PRO A 338 -24.86 -2.02 19.20
CA PRO A 338 -25.03 -3.43 19.62
C PRO A 338 -24.51 -4.50 18.65
N MET A 339 -23.89 -4.10 17.52
CA MET A 339 -23.18 -4.97 16.57
C MET A 339 -21.66 -5.03 16.78
N PHE A 340 -21.12 -4.28 17.75
CA PHE A 340 -19.70 -4.26 18.11
C PHE A 340 -19.47 -5.07 19.39
N SER A 341 -18.23 -5.55 19.60
CA SER A 341 -17.82 -6.16 20.86
C SER A 341 -18.00 -5.20 22.05
N LYS A 342 -18.38 -5.74 23.23
CA LYS A 342 -18.69 -4.94 24.42
C LYS A 342 -17.62 -3.90 24.77
N ASN A 343 -16.33 -4.27 24.68
CA ASN A 343 -15.23 -3.34 24.99
C ASN A 343 -15.24 -2.07 24.13
N LEU A 344 -15.77 -2.13 22.91
CA LEU A 344 -15.94 -0.96 22.02
C LEU A 344 -17.21 -0.17 22.33
N ILE A 345 -18.27 -0.83 22.82
CA ILE A 345 -19.47 -0.18 23.37
C ILE A 345 -19.08 0.63 24.62
N ASP A 346 -18.47 -0.03 25.61
CA ASP A 346 -18.00 0.58 26.85
C ASP A 346 -17.04 1.77 26.56
N TYR A 347 -16.16 1.65 25.56
CA TYR A 347 -15.27 2.74 25.10
C TYR A 347 -16.01 3.89 24.39
N THR A 348 -17.08 3.59 23.65
CA THR A 348 -17.92 4.61 22.99
C THR A 348 -18.74 5.39 24.03
N GLU A 349 -19.36 4.70 24.99
CA GLU A 349 -20.12 5.32 26.08
C GLU A 349 -19.22 6.20 26.98
N GLN A 350 -18.00 5.73 27.29
CA GLN A 350 -17.00 6.53 27.99
C GLN A 350 -16.53 7.74 27.17
N THR A 351 -16.28 7.57 25.86
CA THR A 351 -15.90 8.68 24.97
C THR A 351 -17.01 9.74 24.92
N PHE A 352 -18.25 9.35 24.70
CA PHE A 352 -19.38 10.29 24.63
C PHE A 352 -19.55 11.09 25.93
N LYS A 353 -19.32 10.45 27.07
CA LYS A 353 -19.30 11.10 28.39
C LYS A 353 -18.15 12.10 28.56
N GLU A 354 -16.98 11.85 27.96
CA GLU A 354 -15.86 12.81 27.89
C GLU A 354 -16.21 14.00 27.00
N GLU A 355 -16.84 13.77 25.85
CA GLU A 355 -17.29 14.83 24.91
C GLU A 355 -18.63 15.48 25.32
N THR A 356 -19.12 15.27 26.55
CA THR A 356 -20.37 15.83 27.12
C THR A 356 -21.70 15.42 26.44
N ILE A 357 -21.70 14.39 25.60
CA ILE A 357 -22.91 13.83 24.97
C ILE A 357 -23.66 12.96 25.99
N GLU A 358 -24.93 13.27 26.26
CA GLU A 358 -25.79 12.49 27.16
C GLU A 358 -26.32 11.25 26.43
N ILE A 359 -26.04 10.04 26.93
CA ILE A 359 -26.62 8.80 26.41
C ILE A 359 -27.77 8.33 27.33
N ARG A 360 -28.95 8.12 26.73
CA ARG A 360 -30.14 7.56 27.37
C ARG A 360 -30.51 6.22 26.72
N THR A 361 -29.90 5.13 27.17
CA THR A 361 -30.30 3.77 26.80
C THR A 361 -31.60 3.35 27.51
N LYS A 362 -32.20 2.22 27.11
CA LYS A 362 -33.49 1.71 27.62
C LYS A 362 -34.64 2.72 27.57
N THR A 363 -34.55 3.70 26.67
CA THR A 363 -35.42 4.88 26.62
C THR A 363 -36.14 4.91 25.26
N MET A 364 -37.45 4.73 25.28
CA MET A 364 -38.30 4.58 24.10
C MET A 364 -39.24 5.77 23.94
N VAL A 365 -39.04 6.54 22.86
CA VAL A 365 -39.96 7.62 22.47
C VAL A 365 -41.37 7.07 22.22
N LYS A 366 -42.40 7.75 22.73
CA LYS A 366 -43.82 7.41 22.61
C LYS A 366 -44.63 8.42 21.83
N ASN A 367 -44.19 9.69 21.84
CA ASN A 367 -44.86 10.80 21.19
C ASN A 367 -43.81 11.90 20.90
N VAL A 368 -44.01 12.66 19.81
CA VAL A 368 -43.17 13.79 19.42
C VAL A 368 -44.06 15.02 19.26
N THR A 369 -43.73 16.11 19.94
CA THR A 369 -44.36 17.43 19.73
C THR A 369 -43.34 18.37 19.08
N GLU A 370 -43.76 19.57 18.68
CA GLU A 370 -42.87 20.60 18.11
C GLU A 370 -41.70 21.01 19.02
N LYS A 371 -41.89 20.96 20.35
CA LYS A 371 -40.93 21.51 21.34
C LYS A 371 -40.27 20.47 22.26
N TYR A 372 -40.85 19.27 22.37
CA TYR A 372 -40.34 18.20 23.24
C TYR A 372 -40.79 16.81 22.75
N ILE A 373 -40.06 15.77 23.15
CA ILE A 373 -40.45 14.36 22.97
C ILE A 373 -40.89 13.76 24.32
N GLU A 374 -41.84 12.82 24.28
CA GLU A 374 -42.25 12.04 25.44
C GLU A 374 -41.61 10.66 25.36
N ALA A 375 -40.79 10.30 26.36
CA ALA A 375 -39.97 9.10 26.34
C ALA A 375 -40.20 8.25 27.59
N GLU A 376 -40.53 6.97 27.38
CA GLU A 376 -40.63 5.97 28.43
C GLU A 376 -39.25 5.38 28.70
N TYR A 377 -38.73 5.52 29.91
CA TYR A 377 -37.51 4.84 30.35
C TYR A 377 -37.80 3.89 31.52
N THR A 378 -36.98 2.85 31.64
CA THR A 378 -37.02 1.95 32.81
C THR A 378 -35.94 2.35 33.80
N ASP A 379 -36.34 2.67 35.02
CA ASP A 379 -35.42 3.09 36.09
C ASP A 379 -34.64 1.91 36.72
N ALA A 380 -33.79 2.22 37.71
CA ALA A 380 -32.98 1.24 38.43
C ALA A 380 -33.80 0.27 39.32
N ALA A 381 -35.07 0.58 39.62
CA ALA A 381 -36.00 -0.30 40.33
C ALA A 381 -36.85 -1.16 39.36
N GLY A 382 -36.70 -0.97 38.05
CA GLY A 382 -37.47 -1.66 37.02
C GLY A 382 -38.82 -1.01 36.70
N VAL A 383 -39.12 0.16 37.27
CA VAL A 383 -40.37 0.88 37.02
C VAL A 383 -40.25 1.72 35.74
N LYS A 384 -41.33 1.75 34.96
CA LYS A 384 -41.45 2.61 33.78
C LYS A 384 -41.86 4.01 34.18
N GLN A 385 -41.06 5.00 33.79
CA GLN A 385 -41.35 6.42 33.98
C GLN A 385 -41.43 7.12 32.62
N LEU A 386 -42.24 8.18 32.51
CA LEU A 386 -42.39 8.98 31.29
C LEU A 386 -41.72 10.35 31.52
N ASP A 387 -40.67 10.63 30.74
CA ASP A 387 -39.96 11.91 30.76
C ASP A 387 -40.33 12.79 29.56
N LYS A 388 -40.18 14.11 29.71
CA LYS A 388 -40.39 15.11 28.66
C LYS A 388 -39.07 15.78 28.33
N ILE A 389 -38.42 15.29 27.28
CA ILE A 389 -37.12 15.80 26.83
C ILE A 389 -37.37 16.96 25.85
N PRO A 390 -37.06 18.23 26.20
CA PRO A 390 -37.14 19.35 25.26
C PRO A 390 -36.23 19.15 24.04
N TYR A 391 -36.45 19.89 22.95
CA TYR A 391 -35.48 19.96 21.84
C TYR A 391 -35.67 21.20 20.95
N GLY A 392 -34.62 21.58 20.21
CA GLY A 392 -34.66 22.50 19.07
C GLY A 392 -34.53 21.76 17.73
N LEU A 393 -33.68 20.73 17.70
CA LEU A 393 -33.55 19.74 16.63
C LEU A 393 -33.82 18.33 17.16
N LEU A 394 -34.61 17.55 16.41
CA LEU A 394 -34.79 16.11 16.61
C LEU A 394 -34.36 15.36 15.34
N VAL A 395 -33.38 14.46 15.46
CA VAL A 395 -32.92 13.59 14.37
C VAL A 395 -33.28 12.14 14.62
N TRP A 396 -34.04 11.54 13.71
CA TRP A 396 -34.54 10.18 13.77
C TRP A 396 -33.68 9.25 12.90
N ALA A 397 -32.66 8.66 13.54
CA ALA A 397 -31.63 7.81 12.91
C ALA A 397 -31.89 6.30 13.06
N THR A 398 -33.10 5.91 13.50
CA THR A 398 -33.47 4.50 13.77
C THR A 398 -34.56 3.98 12.83
N GLY A 399 -34.52 2.66 12.58
CA GLY A 399 -35.58 1.89 11.95
C GLY A 399 -35.64 1.94 10.42
N ASN A 400 -35.69 0.76 9.79
CA ASN A 400 -36.01 0.56 8.38
C ASN A 400 -37.43 -0.02 8.23
N ALA A 401 -38.21 0.50 7.29
CA ALA A 401 -39.54 0.00 6.91
C ALA A 401 -39.63 -0.23 5.38
N LEU A 402 -40.62 -1.02 4.95
CA LEU A 402 -40.77 -1.42 3.54
C LEU A 402 -41.47 -0.37 2.71
N ARG A 403 -40.90 0.00 1.54
CA ARG A 403 -41.57 0.91 0.60
C ARG A 403 -42.92 0.36 0.12
N PRO A 404 -43.93 1.21 -0.18
CA PRO A 404 -45.25 0.79 -0.64
C PRO A 404 -45.24 -0.24 -1.78
N VAL A 405 -44.43 -0.02 -2.83
CA VAL A 405 -44.31 -0.97 -3.96
C VAL A 405 -43.82 -2.37 -3.55
N VAL A 406 -43.02 -2.48 -2.48
CA VAL A 406 -42.57 -3.77 -1.95
C VAL A 406 -43.67 -4.44 -1.11
N LYS A 407 -44.42 -3.64 -0.33
CA LYS A 407 -45.62 -4.11 0.40
C LYS A 407 -46.68 -4.65 -0.57
N ASP A 408 -46.91 -3.96 -1.69
CA ASP A 408 -47.85 -4.37 -2.76
C ASP A 408 -47.40 -5.70 -3.41
N LEU A 409 -46.16 -5.79 -3.91
CA LEU A 409 -45.62 -7.03 -4.51
C LEU A 409 -45.65 -8.22 -3.54
N MET A 410 -45.36 -7.99 -2.26
CA MET A 410 -45.47 -9.02 -1.21
C MET A 410 -46.92 -9.49 -0.97
N SER A 411 -47.92 -8.65 -1.24
CA SER A 411 -49.34 -9.03 -1.11
C SER A 411 -49.85 -9.83 -2.30
N GLN A 412 -49.26 -9.65 -3.48
CA GLN A 412 -49.59 -10.41 -4.70
C GLN A 412 -49.07 -11.86 -4.67
N ILE A 413 -47.86 -12.10 -4.13
CA ILE A 413 -47.19 -13.41 -4.18
C ILE A 413 -47.57 -14.26 -2.96
N PRO A 414 -48.27 -15.41 -3.10
CA PRO A 414 -48.72 -16.21 -1.94
C PRO A 414 -47.60 -16.68 -1.02
N ALA A 415 -46.43 -16.99 -1.58
CA ALA A 415 -45.23 -17.42 -0.82
C ALA A 415 -44.58 -16.31 0.02
N GLN A 416 -45.04 -15.06 -0.09
CA GLN A 416 -44.55 -13.90 0.67
C GLN A 416 -45.52 -13.48 1.81
N LYS A 417 -46.71 -14.10 1.89
CA LYS A 417 -47.82 -13.71 2.78
C LYS A 417 -47.44 -13.56 4.26
N ASP A 418 -46.52 -14.38 4.77
CA ASP A 418 -46.11 -14.36 6.18
C ASP A 418 -44.91 -13.44 6.45
N SER A 419 -44.27 -12.91 5.40
CA SER A 419 -43.15 -11.98 5.57
C SER A 419 -43.62 -10.59 6.03
N ARG A 420 -42.81 -9.96 6.88
CA ARG A 420 -43.05 -8.61 7.43
C ARG A 420 -41.87 -7.66 7.29
N ARG A 421 -40.70 -8.16 6.86
CA ARG A 421 -39.42 -7.41 6.82
C ARG A 421 -38.82 -7.21 5.42
N GLY A 422 -39.38 -7.84 4.38
CA GLY A 422 -38.91 -7.73 2.99
C GLY A 422 -39.26 -8.97 2.16
N LEU A 423 -38.88 -8.93 0.88
CA LEU A 423 -39.05 -10.05 -0.05
C LEU A 423 -38.15 -11.21 0.38
N VAL A 424 -38.73 -12.33 0.79
CA VAL A 424 -37.97 -13.55 1.13
C VAL A 424 -37.37 -14.11 -0.16
N VAL A 425 -36.05 -14.19 -0.20
CA VAL A 425 -35.31 -14.74 -1.35
C VAL A 425 -34.77 -16.14 -1.08
N ASN A 426 -34.40 -16.85 -2.15
CA ASN A 426 -33.59 -18.07 -2.05
C ASN A 426 -32.09 -17.74 -2.03
N GLU A 427 -31.26 -18.79 -1.96
CA GLU A 427 -29.80 -18.71 -1.94
C GLU A 427 -29.17 -18.14 -3.24
N TYR A 428 -29.95 -17.96 -4.30
CA TYR A 428 -29.55 -17.28 -5.55
C TYR A 428 -30.20 -15.89 -5.71
N LEU A 429 -30.74 -15.34 -4.61
CA LEU A 429 -31.41 -14.03 -4.51
C LEU A 429 -32.71 -13.88 -5.33
N VAL A 430 -33.28 -15.00 -5.79
CA VAL A 430 -34.60 -15.05 -6.46
C VAL A 430 -35.70 -14.91 -5.42
N VAL A 431 -36.72 -14.09 -5.67
CA VAL A 431 -37.89 -13.93 -4.80
C VAL A 431 -38.68 -15.24 -4.76
N LYS A 432 -38.90 -15.81 -3.56
CA LYS A 432 -39.66 -17.06 -3.42
C LYS A 432 -41.09 -16.86 -3.94
N GLY A 433 -41.52 -17.74 -4.84
CA GLY A 433 -42.84 -17.70 -5.47
C GLY A 433 -42.96 -16.84 -6.72
N ALA A 434 -41.88 -16.24 -7.24
CA ALA A 434 -41.88 -15.52 -8.52
C ALA A 434 -40.71 -15.97 -9.42
N GLU A 435 -41.00 -16.20 -10.70
CA GLU A 435 -39.96 -16.51 -11.70
C GLU A 435 -39.35 -15.23 -12.26
N ASN A 436 -38.04 -15.24 -12.49
CA ASN A 436 -37.28 -14.11 -13.06
C ASN A 436 -37.39 -12.77 -12.31
N VAL A 437 -37.75 -12.81 -11.01
CA VAL A 437 -37.72 -11.67 -10.10
C VAL A 437 -36.68 -11.92 -9.01
N TRP A 438 -35.72 -11.01 -8.88
CA TRP A 438 -34.69 -10.99 -7.84
C TRP A 438 -34.87 -9.79 -6.91
N ALA A 439 -34.40 -9.88 -5.66
CA ALA A 439 -34.37 -8.76 -4.73
C ALA A 439 -33.03 -8.66 -4.00
N ILE A 440 -32.53 -7.43 -3.79
CA ILE A 440 -31.21 -7.17 -3.19
C ILE A 440 -31.21 -5.92 -2.29
N GLY A 441 -30.40 -5.92 -1.24
CA GLY A 441 -30.32 -4.87 -0.22
C GLY A 441 -31.53 -4.84 0.73
N ASP A 442 -31.74 -3.70 1.41
CA ASP A 442 -32.69 -3.54 2.53
C ASP A 442 -34.16 -3.95 2.25
N CYS A 443 -34.56 -4.20 0.99
CA CYS A 443 -35.89 -4.70 0.63
C CYS A 443 -35.98 -6.24 0.53
N ALA A 444 -34.89 -6.98 0.71
CA ALA A 444 -34.82 -8.44 0.65
C ALA A 444 -34.50 -9.07 2.01
N ILE A 445 -34.95 -10.31 2.23
CA ILE A 445 -34.57 -11.14 3.39
C ILE A 445 -33.70 -12.30 2.90
N ALA A 446 -32.38 -12.08 2.92
CA ALA A 446 -31.35 -13.08 2.65
C ALA A 446 -30.71 -13.66 3.94
N ASN A 447 -31.37 -13.51 5.10
CA ASN A 447 -30.87 -13.85 6.44
C ASN A 447 -29.62 -13.07 6.92
N TYR A 448 -29.27 -11.96 6.26
CA TYR A 448 -28.17 -11.07 6.64
C TYR A 448 -28.67 -9.69 7.09
N ALA A 449 -27.80 -8.91 7.73
CA ALA A 449 -28.14 -7.58 8.23
C ALA A 449 -28.29 -6.55 7.09
N PRO A 450 -29.30 -5.66 7.12
CA PRO A 450 -29.52 -4.65 6.09
C PRO A 450 -28.40 -3.60 6.12
N THR A 451 -27.39 -3.80 5.26
CA THR A 451 -26.17 -3.00 5.24
C THR A 451 -25.67 -2.77 3.82
N ALA A 452 -24.98 -1.64 3.62
CA ALA A 452 -24.25 -1.33 2.39
C ALA A 452 -23.28 -2.45 1.96
N GLN A 453 -22.67 -3.14 2.94
CA GLN A 453 -21.71 -4.23 2.71
C GLN A 453 -22.39 -5.47 2.12
N VAL A 454 -23.51 -5.90 2.71
CA VAL A 454 -24.35 -7.01 2.20
C VAL A 454 -24.90 -6.67 0.82
N ALA A 455 -25.58 -5.54 0.66
CA ALA A 455 -26.18 -5.11 -0.61
C ALA A 455 -25.13 -5.03 -1.76
N SER A 456 -23.93 -4.52 -1.45
CA SER A 456 -22.83 -4.45 -2.42
C SER A 456 -22.32 -5.83 -2.84
N GLN A 457 -22.29 -6.81 -1.93
CA GLN A 457 -21.91 -8.19 -2.24
C GLN A 457 -23.02 -8.93 -3.01
N GLU A 458 -24.28 -8.75 -2.66
CA GLU A 458 -25.46 -9.29 -3.36
C GLU A 458 -25.53 -8.82 -4.81
N GLY A 459 -25.46 -7.51 -5.06
CA GLY A 459 -25.41 -6.97 -6.43
C GLY A 459 -24.19 -7.47 -7.21
N ALA A 460 -23.05 -7.67 -6.54
CA ALA A 460 -21.84 -8.23 -7.15
C ALA A 460 -21.90 -9.75 -7.40
N PHE A 461 -22.76 -10.48 -6.68
CA PHE A 461 -23.09 -11.86 -6.97
C PHE A 461 -24.06 -11.94 -8.15
N LEU A 462 -25.16 -11.18 -8.09
CA LEU A 462 -26.19 -11.17 -9.12
C LEU A 462 -25.65 -10.75 -10.50
N ALA A 463 -24.73 -9.79 -10.55
CA ALA A 463 -24.00 -9.44 -11.78
C ALA A 463 -23.20 -10.61 -12.37
N ARG A 464 -22.57 -11.43 -11.52
CA ARG A 464 -21.83 -12.62 -11.98
C ARG A 464 -22.79 -13.71 -12.43
N LEU A 465 -23.89 -13.91 -11.71
CA LEU A 465 -24.96 -14.85 -12.07
C LEU A 465 -25.54 -14.52 -13.46
N PHE A 466 -25.94 -13.27 -13.71
CA PHE A 466 -26.47 -12.86 -15.03
C PHE A 466 -25.41 -12.98 -16.14
N ASN A 467 -24.17 -12.52 -15.91
CA ASN A 467 -23.08 -12.70 -16.89
C ASN A 467 -22.72 -14.18 -17.16
N GLN A 468 -23.16 -15.10 -16.30
CA GLN A 468 -22.95 -16.55 -16.41
C GLN A 468 -24.18 -17.26 -16.99
N MET A 469 -25.39 -16.75 -16.74
CA MET A 469 -26.64 -17.14 -17.42
C MET A 469 -26.58 -16.81 -18.90
N ALA A 470 -26.19 -15.59 -19.28
CA ALA A 470 -26.03 -15.20 -20.69
C ALA A 470 -25.09 -16.15 -21.46
N LYS A 471 -23.95 -16.52 -20.85
CA LYS A 471 -22.98 -17.49 -21.41
C LYS A 471 -23.47 -18.94 -21.38
N THR A 472 -24.48 -19.23 -20.56
CA THR A 472 -25.15 -20.54 -20.54
C THR A 472 -26.13 -20.63 -21.70
N ASP A 473 -26.91 -19.57 -21.92
CA ASP A 473 -27.84 -19.42 -23.06
C ASP A 473 -27.06 -19.46 -24.40
N GLU A 474 -26.01 -18.62 -24.54
CA GLU A 474 -25.10 -18.57 -25.69
C GLU A 474 -24.57 -19.96 -26.09
N ILE A 475 -24.03 -20.72 -25.13
CA ILE A 475 -23.48 -22.06 -25.39
C ILE A 475 -24.61 -23.08 -25.67
N GLN A 476 -25.81 -22.89 -25.14
CA GLN A 476 -26.95 -23.77 -25.44
C GLN A 476 -27.50 -23.53 -26.85
N GLU A 477 -27.52 -22.30 -27.33
CA GLU A 477 -27.88 -21.94 -28.71
C GLU A 477 -26.82 -22.40 -29.72
N GLU A 478 -25.53 -22.22 -29.40
CA GLU A 478 -24.42 -22.77 -30.19
C GLU A 478 -24.52 -24.30 -30.31
N LEU A 479 -24.87 -24.98 -29.20
CA LEU A 479 -25.08 -26.43 -29.18
C LEU A 479 -26.30 -26.90 -29.98
N SER A 480 -27.43 -26.17 -30.00
CA SER A 480 -28.57 -26.54 -30.85
C SER A 480 -28.23 -26.39 -32.33
N LEU A 481 -27.64 -25.25 -32.71
CA LEU A 481 -27.22 -24.98 -34.09
C LEU A 481 -26.17 -25.99 -34.60
N LEU A 482 -25.26 -26.46 -33.74
CA LEU A 482 -24.30 -27.52 -34.09
C LEU A 482 -24.96 -28.91 -34.17
N SER A 483 -25.97 -29.19 -33.33
CA SER A 483 -26.72 -30.45 -33.38
C SER A 483 -27.54 -30.56 -34.68
N GLU A 484 -28.16 -29.48 -35.13
CA GLU A 484 -28.84 -29.39 -36.43
C GLU A 484 -27.85 -29.59 -37.59
N LYS A 485 -26.70 -28.89 -37.57
CA LYS A 485 -25.63 -29.07 -38.56
C LYS A 485 -25.09 -30.50 -38.58
N GLN A 486 -25.00 -31.18 -37.43
CA GLN A 486 -24.57 -32.58 -37.35
C GLN A 486 -25.58 -33.52 -38.04
N ALA A 487 -26.88 -33.28 -37.87
CA ALA A 487 -27.93 -34.08 -38.50
C ALA A 487 -27.94 -33.96 -40.03
N VAL A 488 -27.65 -32.76 -40.55
CA VAL A 488 -27.63 -32.46 -42.00
C VAL A 488 -26.28 -32.78 -42.66
N ALA A 489 -25.21 -33.02 -41.89
CA ALA A 489 -23.86 -33.27 -42.43
C ALA A 489 -23.77 -34.54 -43.30
N ALA A 490 -23.47 -34.35 -44.59
CA ALA A 490 -23.43 -35.43 -45.59
C ALA A 490 -22.24 -36.40 -45.44
N ASN A 491 -21.04 -35.88 -45.13
CA ASN A 491 -19.82 -36.70 -45.03
C ASN A 491 -19.50 -37.10 -43.58
N LYS A 492 -19.03 -38.33 -43.40
CA LYS A 492 -18.70 -38.88 -42.07
C LYS A 492 -17.66 -38.04 -41.32
N GLU A 493 -16.57 -37.63 -41.97
CA GLU A 493 -15.50 -36.84 -41.33
C GLU A 493 -15.99 -35.49 -40.80
N LEU A 494 -16.91 -34.83 -41.50
CA LEU A 494 -17.54 -33.59 -41.03
C LEU A 494 -18.45 -33.86 -39.82
N ARG A 495 -19.20 -34.98 -39.82
CA ARG A 495 -20.08 -35.38 -38.72
C ARG A 495 -19.30 -35.76 -37.46
N ASP A 496 -18.15 -36.42 -37.61
CA ASP A 496 -17.23 -36.78 -36.54
C ASP A 496 -16.48 -35.54 -35.98
N GLY A 497 -16.16 -34.56 -36.85
CA GLY A 497 -15.61 -33.25 -36.45
C GLY A 497 -16.59 -32.44 -35.60
N ILE A 498 -17.81 -32.22 -36.09
CA ILE A 498 -18.88 -31.50 -35.37
C ILE A 498 -19.20 -32.18 -34.03
N PHE A 499 -19.11 -33.51 -33.94
CA PHE A 499 -19.26 -34.24 -32.67
C PHE A 499 -18.16 -33.89 -31.65
N GLY A 500 -16.93 -33.63 -32.13
CA GLY A 500 -15.84 -33.11 -31.32
C GLY A 500 -16.16 -31.74 -30.72
N ASP A 501 -16.64 -30.81 -31.54
CA ASP A 501 -17.01 -29.45 -31.12
C ASP A 501 -18.17 -29.46 -30.11
N ILE A 502 -19.22 -30.24 -30.38
CA ILE A 502 -20.33 -30.47 -29.44
C ILE A 502 -19.82 -31.00 -28.10
N LYS A 503 -18.86 -31.92 -28.10
CA LYS A 503 -18.27 -32.52 -26.88
C LYS A 503 -17.39 -31.52 -26.10
N GLU A 504 -16.68 -30.62 -26.78
CA GLU A 504 -15.96 -29.49 -26.16
C GLU A 504 -16.95 -28.49 -25.55
N LEU A 505 -18.00 -28.10 -26.28
CA LEU A 505 -19.01 -27.16 -25.79
C LEU A 505 -19.84 -27.73 -24.64
N GLN A 506 -20.21 -29.01 -24.66
CA GLN A 506 -20.83 -29.69 -23.50
C GLN A 506 -19.91 -29.75 -22.27
N LYS A 507 -18.58 -29.73 -22.47
CA LYS A 507 -17.57 -29.66 -21.40
C LYS A 507 -17.36 -28.23 -20.90
N ARG A 508 -17.50 -27.22 -21.79
CA ARG A 508 -17.57 -25.79 -21.45
C ARG A 508 -18.85 -25.49 -20.65
N LEU A 509 -20.02 -25.91 -21.13
CA LEU A 509 -21.32 -25.75 -20.47
C LEU A 509 -21.33 -26.35 -19.06
N ARG A 510 -20.77 -27.56 -18.87
CA ARG A 510 -20.66 -28.19 -17.54
C ARG A 510 -19.78 -27.41 -16.55
N ARG A 511 -18.81 -26.63 -17.03
CA ARG A 511 -18.03 -25.69 -16.19
C ARG A 511 -18.80 -24.39 -15.94
N VAL A 512 -19.51 -23.88 -16.96
CA VAL A 512 -20.29 -22.63 -16.87
C VAL A 512 -21.55 -22.78 -16.00
N LYS A 513 -22.14 -23.97 -15.88
CA LYS A 513 -23.26 -24.25 -14.95
C LYS A 513 -22.84 -24.44 -13.48
N GLN A 514 -21.55 -24.38 -13.15
CA GLN A 514 -21.07 -24.46 -11.76
C GLN A 514 -20.93 -23.06 -11.15
N MET A 515 -22.01 -22.55 -10.55
CA MET A 515 -22.01 -21.43 -9.61
C MET A 515 -22.62 -21.92 -8.29
N GLY A 516 -21.96 -21.63 -7.17
CA GLY A 516 -22.51 -21.88 -5.84
C GLY A 516 -23.50 -20.80 -5.41
N PRO A 517 -24.19 -20.98 -4.27
CA PRO A 517 -25.09 -19.99 -3.71
C PRO A 517 -24.39 -18.68 -3.31
N PHE A 518 -25.18 -17.67 -2.96
CA PHE A 518 -24.69 -16.44 -2.35
C PHE A 518 -24.27 -16.69 -0.89
N GLU A 519 -22.97 -16.56 -0.64
CA GLU A 519 -22.39 -16.53 0.71
C GLU A 519 -21.93 -15.10 1.03
N TYR A 520 -22.47 -14.51 2.10
CA TYR A 520 -22.00 -13.21 2.61
C TYR A 520 -20.68 -13.35 3.37
N SER A 521 -19.69 -12.54 2.99
CA SER A 521 -18.42 -12.41 3.72
C SER A 521 -18.44 -11.15 4.57
N HIS A 522 -18.59 -11.28 5.89
CA HIS A 522 -18.48 -10.15 6.81
C HIS A 522 -17.03 -9.64 6.83
N GLN A 523 -16.86 -8.35 6.54
CA GLN A 523 -15.54 -7.70 6.46
C GLN A 523 -15.21 -6.83 7.69
N GLY A 524 -16.03 -6.94 8.74
CA GLY A 524 -16.00 -6.07 9.90
C GLY A 524 -16.98 -4.90 9.83
N SER A 525 -17.04 -4.17 10.95
CA SER A 525 -17.86 -2.97 11.19
C SER A 525 -16.98 -1.78 11.59
N LEU A 526 -17.43 -0.57 11.26
CA LEU A 526 -16.75 0.71 11.52
C LEU A 526 -17.78 1.73 12.01
N ALA A 527 -17.40 2.60 12.95
CA ALA A 527 -18.15 3.79 13.33
C ALA A 527 -17.21 4.91 13.80
N TYR A 528 -17.47 6.14 13.36
CA TYR A 528 -16.89 7.35 13.97
C TYR A 528 -17.59 7.67 15.31
N ILE A 529 -16.86 8.23 16.28
CA ILE A 529 -17.38 8.50 17.63
C ILE A 529 -17.00 9.88 18.20
N GLY A 530 -16.70 10.86 17.34
CA GLY A 530 -16.30 12.22 17.73
C GLY A 530 -14.82 12.37 18.11
N SER A 531 -14.34 13.61 18.24
CA SER A 531 -13.00 14.00 18.71
C SER A 531 -11.83 13.24 18.06
N GLU A 532 -11.91 13.03 16.75
CA GLU A 532 -10.95 12.25 15.95
C GLU A 532 -10.76 10.79 16.42
N LYS A 533 -11.75 10.23 17.13
CA LYS A 533 -11.80 8.84 17.59
C LYS A 533 -12.78 8.03 16.71
N ALA A 534 -12.43 6.78 16.43
CA ALA A 534 -13.34 5.82 15.78
C ALA A 534 -13.21 4.44 16.42
N VAL A 535 -14.21 3.58 16.22
CA VAL A 535 -14.18 2.15 16.59
C VAL A 535 -14.23 1.27 15.34
N ALA A 536 -13.52 0.15 15.41
CA ALA A 536 -13.46 -0.86 14.35
C ALA A 536 -13.49 -2.27 14.97
N ASP A 537 -14.32 -3.13 14.40
CA ASP A 537 -14.40 -4.55 14.78
C ASP A 537 -14.21 -5.37 13.50
N ILE A 538 -13.00 -5.91 13.29
CA ILE A 538 -12.55 -6.44 11.99
C ILE A 538 -12.34 -7.96 12.09
N SER A 539 -13.11 -8.74 11.34
CA SER A 539 -12.91 -10.19 11.26
C SER A 539 -11.58 -10.53 10.56
N TRP A 540 -10.71 -11.26 11.25
CA TRP A 540 -9.35 -11.58 10.81
C TRP A 540 -9.00 -13.04 11.15
N PHE A 541 -8.78 -13.86 10.11
CA PHE A 541 -8.73 -15.33 10.18
C PHE A 541 -9.97 -15.97 10.82
N THR A 542 -9.92 -16.26 12.12
CA THR A 542 -10.94 -17.00 12.89
C THR A 542 -11.40 -16.25 14.14
N GLY A 543 -11.08 -14.96 14.25
CA GLY A 543 -11.49 -14.10 15.36
C GLY A 543 -11.70 -12.67 14.92
N ASN A 544 -12.27 -11.85 15.80
CA ASN A 544 -12.48 -10.44 15.56
C ASN A 544 -11.40 -9.59 16.25
N LEU A 545 -10.85 -8.63 15.51
CA LEU A 545 -9.90 -7.64 15.98
C LEU A 545 -10.66 -6.34 16.29
N ALA A 546 -10.97 -6.16 17.58
CA ALA A 546 -11.54 -4.92 18.11
C ALA A 546 -10.44 -3.84 18.28
N SER A 547 -10.71 -2.61 17.87
CA SER A 547 -9.80 -1.47 18.03
C SER A 547 -10.54 -0.13 18.15
N GLY A 548 -9.96 0.84 18.86
CA GLY A 548 -10.57 2.15 19.12
C GLY A 548 -9.55 3.28 19.22
N GLY A 549 -9.96 4.50 18.89
CA GLY A 549 -9.20 5.74 19.04
C GLY A 549 -8.61 6.33 17.74
N GLN A 550 -7.64 7.24 17.86
CA GLN A 550 -7.15 8.07 16.75
C GLN A 550 -6.48 7.30 15.60
N LEU A 551 -5.74 6.23 15.90
CA LEU A 551 -5.18 5.35 14.84
C LEU A 551 -6.29 4.60 14.09
N THR A 552 -7.38 4.25 14.79
CA THR A 552 -8.58 3.63 14.21
C THR A 552 -9.36 4.63 13.36
N TYR A 553 -9.36 5.92 13.69
CA TYR A 553 -9.93 6.99 12.87
C TYR A 553 -9.15 7.24 11.57
N LEU A 554 -7.80 7.21 11.62
CA LEU A 554 -6.99 7.23 10.39
C LEU A 554 -7.26 5.98 9.51
N PHE A 555 -7.52 4.82 10.14
CA PHE A 555 -7.97 3.63 9.42
C PHE A 555 -9.39 3.78 8.85
N TRP A 556 -10.34 4.34 9.60
CA TRP A 556 -11.72 4.67 9.16
C TRP A 556 -11.69 5.57 7.91
N ARG A 557 -10.92 6.68 7.95
CA ARG A 557 -10.76 7.59 6.78
C ARG A 557 -10.19 6.83 5.57
N SER A 558 -9.16 6.02 5.77
CA SER A 558 -8.54 5.20 4.71
C SER A 558 -9.52 4.16 4.13
N ALA A 559 -10.28 3.48 4.98
CA ALA A 559 -11.24 2.45 4.62
C ALA A 559 -12.37 3.02 3.75
N TYR A 560 -13.07 4.07 4.21
CA TYR A 560 -14.17 4.68 3.44
C TYR A 560 -13.70 5.31 2.13
N LEU A 561 -12.50 5.92 2.11
CA LEU A 561 -11.87 6.40 0.89
C LEU A 561 -11.57 5.26 -0.10
N SER A 562 -11.15 4.09 0.38
CA SER A 562 -10.97 2.91 -0.47
C SER A 562 -12.30 2.40 -1.04
N MET A 563 -13.39 2.44 -0.26
CA MET A 563 -14.72 1.94 -0.62
C MET A 563 -15.49 2.84 -1.59
N CYS A 564 -15.16 4.14 -1.68
CA CYS A 564 -15.81 5.12 -2.56
C CYS A 564 -16.00 4.61 -4.02
N PHE A 565 -17.19 4.81 -4.59
CA PHE A 565 -17.57 4.12 -5.82
C PHE A 565 -16.95 4.68 -7.11
N SER A 566 -16.48 5.92 -7.12
CA SER A 566 -15.78 6.55 -8.25
C SER A 566 -14.47 7.22 -7.80
N THR A 567 -13.57 7.51 -8.75
CA THR A 567 -12.37 8.33 -8.50
C THR A 567 -12.73 9.79 -8.20
N ARG A 568 -13.87 10.29 -8.73
CA ARG A 568 -14.39 11.63 -8.46
C ARG A 568 -14.74 11.78 -6.97
N ASN A 569 -15.52 10.86 -6.41
CA ASN A 569 -15.86 10.87 -4.98
C ASN A 569 -14.60 10.86 -4.11
N ARG A 570 -13.62 9.99 -4.43
CA ARG A 570 -12.35 9.93 -3.69
C ARG A 570 -11.61 11.26 -3.66
N VAL A 571 -11.43 11.90 -4.81
CA VAL A 571 -10.72 13.19 -4.90
C VAL A 571 -11.49 14.28 -4.15
N LEU A 572 -12.81 14.30 -4.23
CA LEU A 572 -13.64 15.30 -3.54
C LEU A 572 -13.63 15.11 -2.02
N VAL A 573 -13.78 13.88 -1.51
CA VAL A 573 -13.70 13.58 -0.07
C VAL A 573 -12.31 13.89 0.49
N ILE A 574 -11.22 13.58 -0.24
CA ILE A 574 -9.86 14.03 0.14
C ILE A 574 -9.79 15.55 0.20
N MET A 575 -10.32 16.26 -0.80
CA MET A 575 -10.31 17.72 -0.85
C MET A 575 -11.09 18.34 0.32
N ASP A 576 -12.19 17.73 0.76
CA ASP A 576 -12.99 18.24 1.89
C ASP A 576 -12.29 17.98 3.23
N TRP A 577 -11.79 16.76 3.46
CA TRP A 577 -10.93 16.42 4.61
C TRP A 577 -9.61 17.19 4.66
N MET A 578 -9.17 17.81 3.57
CA MET A 578 -8.03 18.73 3.51
C MET A 578 -8.40 20.22 3.72
N LYS A 579 -9.67 20.60 3.60
CA LYS A 579 -10.14 21.97 3.94
C LYS A 579 -10.46 22.07 5.42
N SER A 580 -11.16 21.06 5.95
CA SER A 580 -11.69 21.00 7.32
C SER A 580 -10.68 21.35 8.44
N PRO A 581 -9.39 20.93 8.41
CA PRO A 581 -8.47 21.20 9.53
C PRO A 581 -7.98 22.65 9.64
N ASP A 582 -7.75 23.31 8.50
CA ASP A 582 -7.10 24.65 8.45
C ASP A 582 -8.10 25.80 8.24
N LYS A 583 -9.38 25.48 7.98
CA LYS A 583 -10.43 26.46 7.70
C LYS A 583 -11.74 26.03 8.35
N GLY A 584 -12.02 26.63 9.52
CA GLY A 584 -13.37 26.69 10.08
C GLY A 584 -14.36 27.30 9.08
N PHE A 585 -15.65 27.11 9.36
CA PHE A 585 -16.75 27.35 8.43
C PHE A 585 -16.62 28.69 7.66
N PRO A 586 -16.75 28.72 6.32
CA PRO A 586 -16.44 29.90 5.51
C PRO A 586 -17.52 31.00 5.59
N LEU A 587 -17.59 31.68 6.73
CA LEU A 587 -18.54 32.77 6.98
C LEU A 587 -18.12 34.12 6.38
N ILE A 588 -16.83 34.41 6.17
CA ILE A 588 -16.32 35.62 5.52
C ILE A 588 -14.87 35.42 5.00
N MET A 589 -14.46 36.14 3.94
CA MET A 589 -13.07 36.21 3.47
C MET A 589 -12.27 37.32 4.18
N LYS A 590 -10.96 37.12 4.41
CA LYS A 590 -9.99 38.23 4.51
C LYS A 590 -8.53 37.82 4.28
N ASP A 591 -7.72 38.81 3.86
CA ASP A 591 -6.30 38.69 3.54
C ASP A 591 -5.37 38.83 4.77
N PRO A 592 -4.11 38.34 4.70
CA PRO A 592 -3.13 38.44 5.78
C PRO A 592 -2.31 39.74 5.76
N THR A 593 -2.09 40.35 6.92
CA THR A 593 -1.13 41.45 7.14
C THR A 593 0.09 40.99 7.96
N PRO A 594 1.31 41.48 7.68
CA PRO A 594 2.54 41.01 8.31
C PRO A 594 2.81 41.61 9.71
N ARG A 595 3.68 40.95 10.49
CA ARG A 595 4.28 41.51 11.71
C ARG A 595 5.67 42.11 11.42
N VAL A 596 6.11 43.01 12.30
CA VAL A 596 7.36 43.77 12.21
C VAL A 596 8.41 43.22 13.19
N GLU A 597 9.68 43.19 12.78
CA GLU A 597 10.84 42.91 13.65
C GLU A 597 11.51 44.23 14.11
N VAL A 598 12.10 44.22 15.31
CA VAL A 598 12.87 45.34 15.91
C VAL A 598 14.28 44.83 16.25
N ARG A 599 15.29 45.72 16.29
CA ARG A 599 16.70 45.32 16.16
C ARG A 599 17.66 46.16 17.00
N ASP A 600 18.76 45.51 17.43
CA ASP A 600 20.03 46.06 17.92
C ASP A 600 19.95 46.87 19.25
N PRO A 601 21.05 47.12 20.01
CA PRO A 601 22.48 46.84 19.74
C PRO A 601 23.23 46.09 20.87
N SER A 602 24.58 46.13 20.83
CA SER A 602 25.57 45.61 21.79
C SER A 602 26.77 46.61 21.86
N PRO A 603 27.97 46.34 22.46
CA PRO A 603 28.39 45.49 23.59
C PRO A 603 29.33 46.18 24.64
N THR A 604 29.55 45.58 25.82
CA THR A 604 30.64 45.89 26.82
C THR A 604 30.88 44.63 27.69
N SER A 605 32.08 44.02 27.79
CA SER A 605 33.26 44.32 28.64
C SER A 605 32.98 44.26 30.16
N SER A 606 33.79 43.63 31.04
CA SER A 606 35.11 42.95 30.90
C SER A 606 35.39 42.01 32.10
N ASP A 607 36.58 41.36 32.12
CA ASP A 607 37.34 40.90 33.31
C ASP A 607 36.83 39.72 34.18
N GLU A 608 37.67 38.91 34.86
CA GLU A 608 39.04 38.41 34.59
C GLU A 608 39.39 37.24 35.56
N LYS A 609 40.35 36.37 35.21
CA LYS A 609 41.07 35.39 36.08
C LYS A 609 40.22 34.27 36.76
N GLY A 610 40.78 33.09 37.08
CA GLY A 610 42.07 32.53 36.64
C GLY A 610 42.55 31.31 37.45
N GLY A 611 42.86 30.21 36.74
CA GLY A 611 43.85 29.20 37.17
C GLY A 611 43.37 28.01 38.02
N PHE A 612 43.56 26.80 37.50
CA PHE A 612 44.63 25.91 38.01
C PHE A 612 45.10 24.93 36.92
N ARG A 613 46.37 24.51 36.97
CA ARG A 613 46.93 23.50 36.05
C ARG A 613 46.73 22.09 36.61
N GLY A 614 45.96 21.26 35.91
CA GLY A 614 46.12 19.81 35.91
C GLY A 614 47.00 19.40 34.72
N SER A 615 47.77 18.32 34.86
CA SER A 615 48.61 17.80 33.77
C SER A 615 47.76 17.24 32.62
N GLU A 616 48.00 17.69 31.39
CA GLU A 616 47.44 17.03 30.20
C GLU A 616 47.96 15.57 30.11
N PRO A 617 47.10 14.59 29.83
CA PRO A 617 47.57 13.25 29.51
C PRO A 617 48.26 13.27 28.14
N GLU A 618 49.38 12.55 28.00
CA GLU A 618 50.09 12.45 26.72
C GLU A 618 49.13 11.96 25.62
N LEU A 619 48.85 12.83 24.65
CA LEU A 619 47.98 12.53 23.52
C LEU A 619 48.60 11.42 22.67
N LEU A 620 48.13 10.17 22.86
CA LEU A 620 48.62 9.00 22.13
C LEU A 620 48.53 9.27 20.62
N THR A 621 49.69 9.40 19.96
CA THR A 621 49.81 9.59 18.52
C THR A 621 50.30 8.31 17.85
N TRP A 622 49.76 8.03 16.67
CA TRP A 622 50.11 6.87 15.84
C TRP A 622 50.15 7.26 14.37
N THR A 623 50.86 6.46 13.58
CA THR A 623 50.97 6.67 12.14
C THR A 623 49.80 6.08 11.37
N ASP A 624 49.52 6.69 10.23
CA ASP A 624 48.59 6.22 9.20
C ASP A 624 48.93 4.81 8.66
N GLU A 625 50.19 4.38 8.85
CA GLU A 625 50.73 3.08 8.47
C GLU A 625 50.44 2.00 9.53
N GLU A 626 50.61 2.31 10.82
CA GLU A 626 50.22 1.46 11.95
C GLU A 626 48.71 1.18 11.92
N GLU A 627 47.89 2.21 11.75
CA GLU A 627 46.44 2.05 11.73
C GLU A 627 45.97 1.17 10.55
N ARG A 628 46.61 1.35 9.39
CA ARG A 628 46.38 0.55 8.17
C ARG A 628 46.85 -0.90 8.33
N ARG A 629 47.87 -1.17 9.15
CA ARG A 629 48.34 -2.51 9.52
C ARG A 629 47.37 -3.21 10.47
N ILE A 630 46.93 -2.51 11.52
CA ILE A 630 45.93 -3.00 12.49
C ILE A 630 44.63 -3.36 11.77
N ARG A 631 44.11 -2.45 10.92
CA ARG A 631 42.90 -2.72 10.14
C ARG A 631 43.02 -3.96 9.26
N ARG A 632 44.15 -4.17 8.58
CA ARG A 632 44.37 -5.40 7.78
C ARG A 632 44.35 -6.68 8.62
N LYS A 633 44.86 -6.65 9.87
CA LYS A 633 44.77 -7.79 10.80
C LYS A 633 43.32 -8.08 11.20
N LEU A 634 42.56 -7.03 11.53
CA LEU A 634 41.13 -7.14 11.84
C LEU A 634 40.35 -7.70 10.64
N ASP A 635 40.57 -7.12 9.44
CA ASP A 635 39.89 -7.48 8.19
C ASP A 635 39.99 -9.00 7.91
N TRP A 636 41.21 -9.53 7.94
CA TRP A 636 41.48 -10.95 7.62
C TRP A 636 40.99 -11.95 8.67
N ARG A 637 40.78 -11.54 9.93
CA ARG A 637 40.33 -12.45 11.00
C ARG A 637 38.82 -12.36 11.28
N ILE A 638 38.25 -11.16 11.23
CA ILE A 638 36.86 -10.93 11.65
C ILE A 638 35.89 -11.07 10.48
N VAL A 639 36.21 -10.50 9.32
CA VAL A 639 35.24 -10.41 8.21
C VAL A 639 34.96 -11.78 7.58
N PRO A 640 35.95 -12.64 7.26
CA PRO A 640 35.68 -13.98 6.73
C PRO A 640 34.82 -14.84 7.67
N LEU A 641 35.10 -14.81 8.99
CA LEU A 641 34.37 -15.59 10.00
C LEU A 641 32.88 -15.25 10.02
N VAL A 642 32.53 -13.97 10.15
CA VAL A 642 31.11 -13.56 10.21
C VAL A 642 30.39 -13.68 8.86
N THR A 643 31.12 -13.51 7.75
CA THR A 643 30.60 -13.75 6.40
C THR A 643 30.27 -15.24 6.19
N PHE A 644 31.10 -16.15 6.72
CA PHE A 644 30.88 -17.59 6.64
C PHE A 644 29.73 -18.06 7.55
N LEU A 645 29.67 -17.58 8.80
CA LEU A 645 28.55 -17.86 9.71
C LEU A 645 27.20 -17.40 9.11
N TYR A 646 27.17 -16.22 8.49
CA TYR A 646 25.96 -15.71 7.85
C TYR A 646 25.62 -16.43 6.53
N LEU A 647 26.62 -16.88 5.75
CA LEU A 647 26.40 -17.75 4.60
C LEU A 647 25.66 -19.02 5.00
N LEU A 648 26.08 -19.68 6.09
CA LEU A 648 25.46 -20.91 6.59
C LEU A 648 24.00 -20.67 7.02
N CYS A 649 23.72 -19.55 7.71
CA CYS A 649 22.34 -19.13 8.01
C CYS A 649 21.50 -18.83 6.76
N PHE A 650 22.10 -18.29 5.69
CA PHE A 650 21.35 -17.91 4.49
C PHE A 650 21.12 -19.08 3.51
N LEU A 651 21.85 -20.19 3.62
CA LEU A 651 21.70 -21.37 2.73
C LEU A 651 20.27 -21.91 2.71
N ASP A 652 19.64 -22.08 3.88
CA ASP A 652 18.23 -22.51 4.02
C ASP A 652 17.27 -21.72 3.09
N ARG A 653 17.45 -20.40 3.00
CA ARG A 653 16.59 -19.51 2.22
C ARG A 653 16.71 -19.76 0.71
N ALA A 654 17.88 -20.18 0.23
CA ALA A 654 18.03 -20.66 -1.14
C ALA A 654 17.49 -22.09 -1.28
N ASN A 655 17.72 -22.93 -0.27
CA ASN A 655 17.48 -24.36 -0.35
C ASN A 655 16.03 -24.79 -0.16
N VAL A 656 15.18 -24.00 0.48
CA VAL A 656 13.71 -24.19 0.38
C VAL A 656 13.19 -23.99 -1.05
N GLY A 657 13.81 -23.09 -1.83
CA GLY A 657 13.53 -22.92 -3.26
C GLY A 657 14.02 -24.11 -4.11
N ASN A 658 15.22 -24.61 -3.82
CA ASN A 658 15.78 -25.81 -4.46
C ASN A 658 15.01 -27.09 -4.12
N ALA A 659 14.61 -27.27 -2.86
CA ALA A 659 13.86 -28.41 -2.38
C ALA A 659 12.48 -28.54 -3.03
N ARG A 660 11.80 -27.40 -3.28
CA ARG A 660 10.49 -27.35 -3.95
C ARG A 660 10.49 -28.14 -5.26
N ILE A 661 11.51 -27.95 -6.08
CA ILE A 661 11.66 -28.60 -7.40
C ILE A 661 12.29 -30.00 -7.33
N GLN A 662 12.79 -30.43 -6.15
CA GLN A 662 13.32 -31.77 -5.88
C GLN A 662 12.36 -32.70 -5.12
N GLY A 663 11.06 -32.36 -5.10
CA GLY A 663 10.00 -33.23 -4.59
C GLY A 663 9.29 -32.72 -3.33
N MET A 664 9.86 -31.78 -2.56
CA MET A 664 9.25 -31.25 -1.33
C MET A 664 7.79 -30.80 -1.53
N ALA A 665 7.47 -30.21 -2.69
CA ALA A 665 6.11 -29.78 -3.01
C ALA A 665 5.10 -30.95 -3.16
N LYS A 666 5.57 -32.13 -3.59
CA LYS A 666 4.78 -33.37 -3.67
C LYS A 666 4.70 -34.04 -2.29
N ASP A 667 5.87 -34.32 -1.70
CA ASP A 667 6.02 -35.03 -0.43
C ASP A 667 5.22 -34.41 0.72
N LEU A 668 5.14 -33.07 0.77
CA LEU A 668 4.47 -32.33 1.84
C LEU A 668 3.10 -31.77 1.43
N ASN A 669 2.58 -32.16 0.25
CA ASN A 669 1.28 -31.74 -0.30
C ASN A 669 1.09 -30.20 -0.31
N LEU A 670 2.05 -29.48 -0.90
CA LEU A 670 2.13 -28.02 -0.89
C LEU A 670 1.34 -27.37 -2.04
N VAL A 671 0.09 -27.80 -2.21
CA VAL A 671 -0.83 -27.31 -3.24
C VAL A 671 -1.28 -25.86 -2.96
N GLY A 672 -1.49 -25.09 -4.03
CA GLY A 672 -1.97 -23.71 -3.96
C GLY A 672 -1.03 -22.79 -3.17
N TYR A 673 -1.58 -22.04 -2.21
CA TYR A 673 -0.82 -21.08 -1.41
C TYR A 673 -0.01 -21.69 -0.25
N ARG A 674 -0.06 -23.02 -0.03
CA ARG A 674 0.64 -23.66 1.11
C ARG A 674 2.14 -23.40 1.13
N PHE A 675 2.83 -23.50 -0.01
CA PHE A 675 4.26 -23.17 -0.09
C PHE A 675 4.53 -21.72 0.33
N ASN A 676 3.70 -20.78 -0.12
CA ASN A 676 3.84 -19.36 0.21
C ASN A 676 3.59 -19.10 1.71
N TRP A 677 2.61 -19.78 2.33
CA TRP A 677 2.39 -19.70 3.78
C TRP A 677 3.59 -20.19 4.60
N ALA A 678 4.17 -21.33 4.23
CA ALA A 678 5.38 -21.84 4.90
C ALA A 678 6.55 -20.83 4.79
N LEU A 679 6.72 -20.16 3.64
CA LEU A 679 7.70 -19.09 3.49
C LEU A 679 7.36 -17.85 4.34
N THR A 680 6.09 -17.42 4.40
CA THR A 680 5.67 -16.23 5.15
C THR A 680 5.81 -16.40 6.66
N VAL A 681 5.49 -17.58 7.22
CA VAL A 681 5.52 -17.85 8.68
C VAL A 681 6.90 -17.57 9.28
N PHE A 682 7.98 -17.93 8.58
CA PHE A 682 9.36 -17.64 8.97
C PHE A 682 9.61 -16.13 9.19
N TYR A 683 9.07 -15.26 8.33
CA TYR A 683 9.30 -13.82 8.43
C TYR A 683 8.56 -13.18 9.61
N PHE A 684 7.42 -13.74 10.04
CA PHE A 684 6.73 -13.24 11.24
C PHE A 684 7.55 -13.47 12.51
N THR A 685 8.10 -14.68 12.72
CA THR A 685 8.92 -14.97 13.90
C THR A 685 10.29 -14.27 13.85
N TYR A 686 10.91 -14.19 12.66
CA TYR A 686 12.14 -13.41 12.43
C TYR A 686 11.97 -11.95 12.87
N THR A 687 10.92 -11.28 12.37
CA THR A 687 10.60 -9.86 12.67
C THR A 687 10.26 -9.64 14.15
N ALA A 688 9.71 -10.65 14.83
CA ALA A 688 9.38 -10.54 16.25
C ALA A 688 10.62 -10.65 17.17
N VAL A 689 11.61 -11.46 16.78
CA VAL A 689 12.82 -11.73 17.59
C VAL A 689 13.96 -10.75 17.32
N GLU A 690 13.99 -10.08 16.17
CA GLU A 690 15.07 -9.15 15.78
C GLU A 690 15.43 -8.12 16.87
N ILE A 691 14.43 -7.42 17.44
CA ILE A 691 14.64 -6.40 18.48
C ILE A 691 14.99 -7.03 19.86
N PRO A 692 14.23 -8.01 20.40
CA PRO A 692 14.60 -8.69 21.64
C PRO A 692 15.99 -9.34 21.61
N SER A 693 16.37 -9.96 20.49
CA SER A 693 17.66 -10.62 20.35
C SER A 693 18.83 -9.63 20.36
N ASN A 694 18.65 -8.43 19.79
CA ASN A 694 19.61 -7.33 19.91
C ASN A 694 19.74 -6.77 21.34
N ALA A 695 18.70 -6.91 22.18
CA ALA A 695 18.80 -6.58 23.59
C ALA A 695 19.62 -7.66 24.33
N VAL A 696 19.31 -8.94 24.16
CA VAL A 696 20.05 -10.07 24.77
C VAL A 696 21.53 -10.07 24.38
N LEU A 697 21.83 -9.73 23.11
CA LEU A 697 23.20 -9.54 22.59
C LEU A 697 24.05 -8.58 23.44
N LYS A 698 23.46 -7.55 24.04
CA LYS A 698 24.18 -6.58 24.90
C LYS A 698 24.52 -7.13 26.29
N TYR A 699 23.76 -8.11 26.78
CA TYR A 699 24.00 -8.75 28.09
C TYR A 699 24.89 -9.99 27.97
N VAL A 700 24.62 -10.86 26.99
CA VAL A 700 25.32 -12.15 26.78
C VAL A 700 26.62 -11.97 25.96
N GLY A 701 26.71 -10.90 25.19
CA GLY A 701 27.86 -10.58 24.34
C GLY A 701 27.85 -11.33 23.00
N PRO A 702 28.39 -10.72 21.93
CA PRO A 702 28.34 -11.28 20.57
C PRO A 702 29.11 -12.61 20.43
N LYS A 703 30.14 -12.83 21.25
CA LYS A 703 30.99 -14.03 21.23
C LYS A 703 30.24 -15.32 21.58
N LEU A 704 29.19 -15.25 22.40
CA LEU A 704 28.39 -16.40 22.81
C LEU A 704 27.01 -16.39 22.14
N TRP A 705 26.37 -15.21 22.06
CA TRP A 705 25.01 -15.11 21.52
C TRP A 705 24.92 -15.40 20.03
N ILE A 706 25.85 -14.90 19.20
CA ILE A 706 25.79 -15.13 17.75
C ILE A 706 26.02 -16.62 17.43
N PRO A 707 27.04 -17.32 17.98
CA PRO A 707 27.17 -18.77 17.82
C PRO A 707 25.98 -19.58 18.35
N PHE A 708 25.37 -19.19 19.47
CA PHE A 708 24.16 -19.84 19.99
C PHE A 708 23.00 -19.78 18.98
N LEU A 709 22.75 -18.62 18.37
CA LEU A 709 21.73 -18.46 17.33
C LEU A 709 22.03 -19.32 16.09
N VAL A 710 23.29 -19.36 15.62
CA VAL A 710 23.70 -20.19 14.47
C VAL A 710 23.59 -21.69 14.81
N LEU A 711 23.89 -22.09 16.04
CA LEU A 711 23.73 -23.47 16.51
C LEU A 711 22.26 -23.88 16.55
N SER A 712 21.39 -23.06 17.14
CA SER A 712 19.94 -23.28 17.15
C SER A 712 19.37 -23.36 15.73
N PHE A 713 19.81 -22.47 14.83
CA PHE A 713 19.44 -22.51 13.42
C PHE A 713 19.87 -23.83 12.76
N GLY A 714 21.13 -24.27 12.98
CA GLY A 714 21.65 -25.52 12.41
C GLY A 714 20.87 -26.75 12.86
N ILE A 715 20.46 -26.79 14.13
CA ILE A 715 19.61 -27.84 14.71
C ILE A 715 18.23 -27.85 14.02
N VAL A 716 17.53 -26.73 13.97
CA VAL A 716 16.18 -26.68 13.35
C VAL A 716 16.23 -26.93 11.84
N SER A 717 17.30 -26.49 11.16
CA SER A 717 17.55 -26.83 9.75
C SER A 717 17.69 -28.34 9.58
N MET A 718 18.55 -29.00 10.36
CA MET A 718 18.68 -30.46 10.35
C MET A 718 17.35 -31.17 10.66
N CYS A 719 16.56 -30.67 11.61
CA CYS A 719 15.22 -31.19 11.91
C CYS A 719 14.24 -31.06 10.73
N THR A 720 14.42 -30.07 9.83
CA THR A 720 13.55 -29.87 8.65
C THR A 720 13.63 -31.05 7.67
N ALA A 721 14.73 -31.81 7.65
CA ALA A 721 14.86 -33.04 6.87
C ALA A 721 13.82 -34.12 7.25
N PHE A 722 13.37 -34.15 8.50
CA PHE A 722 12.45 -35.16 9.02
C PHE A 722 10.96 -34.78 8.87
N VAL A 723 10.66 -33.63 8.27
CA VAL A 723 9.29 -33.14 8.09
C VAL A 723 8.52 -34.02 7.09
N GLN A 724 7.28 -34.36 7.47
CA GLN A 724 6.34 -35.18 6.68
C GLN A 724 5.02 -34.47 6.33
N SER A 725 4.77 -33.24 6.84
CA SER A 725 3.52 -32.51 6.57
C SER A 725 3.72 -31.00 6.42
N PHE A 726 2.76 -30.33 5.75
CA PHE A 726 2.69 -28.87 5.66
C PHE A 726 2.70 -28.18 7.04
N ASN A 727 2.00 -28.74 8.03
CA ASN A 727 1.96 -28.16 9.38
C ASN A 727 3.33 -28.30 10.08
N GLY A 728 3.99 -29.46 9.97
CA GLY A 728 5.35 -29.65 10.46
C GLY A 728 6.36 -28.72 9.78
N LEU A 729 6.19 -28.46 8.48
CA LEU A 729 7.00 -27.46 7.77
C LEU A 729 6.78 -26.07 8.36
N CYS A 730 5.53 -25.64 8.59
CA CYS A 730 5.26 -24.33 9.18
C CYS A 730 5.85 -24.16 10.58
N VAL A 731 5.83 -25.21 11.42
CA VAL A 731 6.49 -25.20 12.74
C VAL A 731 8.02 -25.07 12.61
N ALA A 732 8.64 -25.85 11.71
CA ALA A 732 10.09 -25.74 11.45
C ALA A 732 10.47 -24.34 10.91
N ARG A 733 9.67 -23.78 9.98
CA ARG A 733 9.86 -22.42 9.45
C ARG A 733 9.70 -21.35 10.54
N ALA A 734 8.73 -21.50 11.45
CA ALA A 734 8.55 -20.60 12.59
C ALA A 734 9.79 -20.62 13.50
N ALA A 735 10.26 -21.82 13.88
CA ALA A 735 11.42 -22.00 14.75
C ALA A 735 12.74 -21.52 14.11
N LEU A 736 12.92 -21.71 12.79
CA LEU A 736 14.04 -21.13 12.05
C LEU A 736 14.04 -19.60 12.13
N GLY A 737 12.88 -18.95 12.01
CA GLY A 737 12.78 -17.50 12.15
C GLY A 737 13.14 -17.00 13.55
N LEU A 738 12.76 -17.74 14.61
CA LEU A 738 13.18 -17.44 15.99
C LEU A 738 14.71 -17.55 16.15
N ALA A 739 15.35 -18.57 15.55
CA ALA A 739 16.79 -18.77 15.65
C ALA A 739 17.60 -17.79 14.78
N GLU A 740 17.16 -17.47 13.57
CA GLU A 740 17.91 -16.64 12.63
C GLU A 740 17.75 -15.12 12.88
N GLY A 741 16.65 -14.69 13.52
CA GLY A 741 16.24 -13.28 13.64
C GLY A 741 17.28 -12.32 14.20
N GLY A 742 18.11 -12.77 15.15
CA GLY A 742 19.17 -11.96 15.75
C GLY A 742 20.51 -11.96 15.01
N VAL A 743 20.73 -12.89 14.06
CA VAL A 743 22.07 -13.15 13.49
C VAL A 743 22.56 -11.97 12.65
N MET A 744 21.72 -11.43 11.76
CA MET A 744 22.09 -10.32 10.89
C MET A 744 22.40 -9.02 11.65
N PRO A 745 21.50 -8.47 12.50
CA PRO A 745 21.81 -7.25 13.24
C PRO A 745 22.87 -7.50 14.32
N GLY A 746 22.95 -8.70 14.89
CA GLY A 746 24.01 -9.08 15.82
C GLY A 746 25.40 -8.98 15.20
N ILE A 747 25.58 -9.47 13.97
CA ILE A 747 26.84 -9.33 13.23
C ILE A 747 27.11 -7.86 12.84
N ALA A 748 26.08 -7.08 12.48
CA ALA A 748 26.23 -5.66 12.19
C ALA A 748 26.69 -4.85 13.42
N PHE A 749 26.11 -5.11 14.60
CA PHE A 749 26.55 -4.56 15.88
C PHE A 749 27.97 -5.00 16.22
N PHE A 750 28.27 -6.30 16.11
CA PHE A 750 29.60 -6.86 16.36
C PHE A 750 30.70 -6.22 15.52
N LEU A 751 30.46 -6.02 14.21
CA LEU A 751 31.42 -5.32 13.34
C LEU A 751 31.60 -3.85 13.75
N SER A 752 30.56 -3.18 14.27
CA SER A 752 30.69 -1.80 14.75
C SER A 752 31.61 -1.64 15.96
N SER A 753 31.87 -2.72 16.72
CA SER A 753 32.82 -2.74 17.85
C SER A 753 34.31 -2.77 17.43
N PHE A 754 34.63 -2.90 16.13
CA PHE A 754 36.01 -3.00 15.63
C PHE A 754 36.38 -1.99 14.53
N TYR A 755 35.37 -1.44 13.82
CA TYR A 755 35.59 -0.60 12.65
C TYR A 755 34.97 0.80 12.80
N ARG A 756 35.74 1.83 12.42
CA ARG A 756 35.26 3.22 12.36
C ARG A 756 34.09 3.35 11.39
N ARG A 757 33.28 4.41 11.52
CA ARG A 757 32.08 4.67 10.69
C ARG A 757 32.41 4.59 9.19
N GLY A 758 33.47 5.28 8.78
CA GLY A 758 33.95 5.30 7.39
C GLY A 758 34.60 4.01 6.88
N GLU A 759 34.80 3.00 7.74
CA GLU A 759 35.39 1.70 7.39
C GLU A 759 34.36 0.56 7.36
N LEU A 760 33.31 0.67 8.18
CA LEU A 760 32.34 -0.40 8.41
C LEU A 760 31.62 -0.88 7.12
N LEU A 761 31.39 0.01 6.15
CA LEU A 761 30.49 -0.27 5.02
C LEU A 761 31.04 -1.31 4.05
N PHE A 762 32.27 -1.18 3.56
CA PHE A 762 32.89 -2.19 2.70
C PHE A 762 32.85 -3.60 3.32
N ARG A 763 32.92 -3.68 4.65
CA ARG A 763 32.94 -4.92 5.43
C ARG A 763 31.53 -5.50 5.60
N VAL A 764 30.54 -4.64 5.85
CA VAL A 764 29.11 -4.98 5.74
C VAL A 764 28.76 -5.38 4.30
N GLY A 765 29.39 -4.79 3.29
CA GLY A 765 29.26 -5.15 1.88
C GLY A 765 29.72 -6.57 1.57
N ILE A 766 30.90 -6.96 2.06
CA ILE A 766 31.40 -8.34 1.97
C ILE A 766 30.47 -9.30 2.72
N PHE A 767 30.11 -8.97 3.97
CA PHE A 767 29.23 -9.78 4.81
C PHE A 767 27.84 -10.01 4.18
N VAL A 768 27.14 -8.97 3.71
CA VAL A 768 25.82 -9.11 3.07
C VAL A 768 25.93 -9.82 1.71
N SER A 769 27.07 -9.75 1.02
CA SER A 769 27.31 -10.53 -0.20
C SER A 769 27.35 -12.06 0.04
N ALA A 770 27.40 -12.51 1.30
CA ALA A 770 27.12 -13.90 1.64
C ALA A 770 25.71 -14.35 1.23
N ALA A 771 24.72 -13.44 1.15
CA ALA A 771 23.36 -13.78 0.72
C ALA A 771 23.30 -14.21 -0.76
N SER A 772 24.02 -13.53 -1.65
CA SER A 772 24.19 -13.98 -3.05
C SER A 772 25.06 -15.24 -3.10
N MET A 773 26.12 -15.32 -2.31
CA MET A 773 27.00 -16.48 -2.28
C MET A 773 26.29 -17.76 -1.79
N ALA A 774 25.38 -17.68 -0.82
CA ALA A 774 24.52 -18.76 -0.38
C ALA A 774 23.53 -19.20 -1.48
N GLY A 775 23.03 -18.29 -2.31
CA GLY A 775 22.28 -18.64 -3.52
C GLY A 775 23.09 -19.50 -4.49
N ALA A 776 24.36 -19.14 -4.71
CA ALA A 776 25.28 -19.91 -5.55
C ALA A 776 25.61 -21.29 -4.97
N PHE A 777 25.98 -21.36 -3.69
CA PHE A 777 26.33 -22.63 -3.03
C PHE A 777 25.12 -23.55 -2.83
N GLY A 778 23.94 -23.01 -2.50
CA GLY A 778 22.71 -23.80 -2.36
C GLY A 778 22.34 -24.53 -3.64
N GLY A 779 22.39 -23.87 -4.80
CA GLY A 779 22.16 -24.53 -6.10
C GLY A 779 23.15 -25.66 -6.40
N LEU A 780 24.41 -25.50 -5.99
CA LEU A 780 25.48 -26.50 -6.16
C LEU A 780 25.33 -27.68 -5.18
N PHE A 781 25.11 -27.41 -3.89
CA PHE A 781 24.92 -28.45 -2.87
C PHE A 781 23.61 -29.21 -3.07
N ALA A 782 22.52 -28.54 -3.44
CA ALA A 782 21.28 -29.20 -3.85
C ALA A 782 21.49 -30.17 -5.02
N THR A 783 22.35 -29.81 -5.99
CA THR A 783 22.68 -30.68 -7.13
C THR A 783 23.51 -31.91 -6.72
N GLY A 784 24.38 -31.78 -5.71
CA GLY A 784 25.22 -32.87 -5.19
C GLY A 784 24.46 -33.79 -4.23
N LEU A 785 23.90 -33.23 -3.15
CA LEU A 785 23.26 -33.96 -2.06
C LEU A 785 21.99 -34.71 -2.50
N ALA A 786 21.30 -34.25 -3.54
CA ALA A 786 20.15 -34.95 -4.11
C ALA A 786 20.51 -36.26 -4.85
N ARG A 787 21.80 -36.51 -5.14
CA ARG A 787 22.28 -37.76 -5.75
C ARG A 787 22.56 -38.87 -4.72
N ILE A 788 22.59 -38.53 -3.43
CA ILE A 788 22.78 -39.53 -2.36
C ILE A 788 21.52 -40.43 -2.35
N PRO A 789 21.68 -41.77 -2.47
CA PRO A 789 20.56 -42.72 -2.45
C PRO A 789 19.68 -42.61 -1.19
N ARG A 790 18.49 -43.22 -1.21
CA ARG A 790 17.61 -43.30 -0.02
C ARG A 790 18.34 -44.02 1.13
N TRP A 791 18.30 -43.43 2.32
CA TRP A 791 18.88 -43.95 3.55
C TRP A 791 18.01 -43.57 4.76
N GLY A 792 18.40 -44.01 5.97
CA GLY A 792 17.58 -43.88 7.19
C GLY A 792 16.66 -45.09 7.41
N THR A 793 15.75 -45.00 8.39
CA THR A 793 14.77 -46.05 8.70
C THR A 793 13.53 -45.95 7.81
N ASP A 794 12.79 -47.05 7.64
CA ASP A 794 11.59 -47.05 6.79
C ASP A 794 10.44 -46.16 7.28
N SER A 795 10.44 -45.83 8.57
CA SER A 795 9.55 -44.83 9.18
C SER A 795 9.89 -43.37 8.84
N THR A 796 11.15 -43.07 8.53
CA THR A 796 11.66 -41.72 8.24
C THR A 796 12.74 -41.73 7.14
N PRO A 797 12.37 -42.11 5.89
CA PRO A 797 13.34 -42.23 4.81
C PRO A 797 13.90 -40.87 4.37
N ILE A 798 15.22 -40.73 4.40
CA ILE A 798 15.95 -39.54 3.98
C ILE A 798 16.39 -39.74 2.51
N HIS A 799 15.94 -38.84 1.63
CA HIS A 799 16.29 -38.83 0.21
C HIS A 799 16.10 -37.43 -0.41
N THR A 800 16.64 -37.25 -1.62
CA THR A 800 16.50 -36.04 -2.46
C THR A 800 16.67 -34.73 -1.68
N TRP A 801 15.60 -33.97 -1.46
CA TRP A 801 15.65 -32.68 -0.79
C TRP A 801 15.97 -32.76 0.70
N ARG A 802 15.67 -33.89 1.37
CA ARG A 802 15.92 -34.08 2.81
C ARG A 802 17.42 -34.13 3.11
N ASN A 803 18.22 -34.65 2.18
CA ASN A 803 19.68 -34.67 2.27
C ASN A 803 20.26 -33.25 2.40
N ILE A 804 19.66 -32.25 1.75
CA ILE A 804 20.16 -30.86 1.77
C ILE A 804 20.15 -30.32 3.20
N PHE A 805 18.97 -30.25 3.80
CA PHE A 805 18.78 -29.72 5.15
C PHE A 805 19.53 -30.54 6.22
N PHE A 806 19.62 -31.87 6.05
CA PHE A 806 20.36 -32.71 6.99
C PHE A 806 21.86 -32.39 7.00
N PHE A 807 22.53 -32.46 5.85
CA PHE A 807 23.98 -32.27 5.79
C PHE A 807 24.40 -30.80 6.01
N GLU A 808 23.64 -29.84 5.49
CA GLU A 808 23.92 -28.41 5.74
C GLU A 808 23.66 -28.01 7.19
N GLY A 809 22.60 -28.54 7.82
CA GLY A 809 22.34 -28.36 9.25
C GLY A 809 23.48 -28.92 10.11
N LEU A 810 23.94 -30.14 9.81
CA LEU A 810 25.08 -30.79 10.50
C LEU A 810 26.39 -29.99 10.36
N ILE A 811 26.71 -29.50 9.15
CA ILE A 811 27.88 -28.63 8.92
C ILE A 811 27.74 -27.33 9.72
N THR A 812 26.54 -26.74 9.74
CA THR A 812 26.26 -25.49 10.47
C THR A 812 26.41 -25.68 11.98
N ILE A 813 25.95 -26.80 12.54
CA ILE A 813 26.15 -27.19 13.95
C ILE A 813 27.65 -27.26 14.28
N ALA A 814 28.44 -27.97 13.48
CA ALA A 814 29.88 -28.13 13.72
C ALA A 814 30.64 -26.78 13.68
N VAL A 815 30.30 -25.91 12.73
CA VAL A 815 30.89 -24.56 12.63
C VAL A 815 30.43 -23.66 13.79
N ALA A 816 29.17 -23.75 14.20
CA ALA A 816 28.64 -22.97 15.32
C ALA A 816 29.29 -23.35 16.67
N ILE A 817 29.59 -24.64 16.89
CA ILE A 817 30.32 -25.11 18.08
C ILE A 817 31.77 -24.57 18.08
N ALA A 818 32.41 -24.43 16.92
CA ALA A 818 33.76 -23.87 16.81
C ALA A 818 33.82 -22.33 16.94
N ALA A 819 32.74 -21.61 16.62
CA ALA A 819 32.74 -20.16 16.52
C ALA A 819 33.09 -19.37 17.82
N PRO A 820 32.66 -19.77 19.04
CA PRO A 820 33.00 -19.07 20.29
C PRO A 820 34.51 -19.03 20.59
N PHE A 821 35.28 -19.97 20.05
CA PHE A 821 36.74 -20.02 20.21
C PHE A 821 37.45 -19.05 19.25
N LEU A 822 36.83 -18.74 18.11
CA LEU A 822 37.37 -17.85 17.08
C LEU A 822 36.94 -16.39 17.30
N MET A 823 35.72 -16.15 17.78
CA MET A 823 35.21 -14.80 18.06
C MET A 823 35.87 -14.16 19.30
N GLN A 824 36.20 -12.88 19.21
CA GLN A 824 36.77 -12.05 20.29
C GLN A 824 35.78 -10.91 20.61
N THR A 825 35.63 -10.49 21.87
CA THR A 825 34.52 -9.59 22.27
C THR A 825 34.81 -8.12 22.01
N LYS A 826 36.07 -7.69 22.17
CA LYS A 826 36.53 -6.29 22.06
C LYS A 826 37.88 -6.17 21.35
N PRO A 827 38.27 -4.97 20.88
CA PRO A 827 39.64 -4.68 20.42
C PRO A 827 40.70 -4.93 21.51
N GLU A 828 40.39 -4.55 22.76
CA GLU A 828 41.20 -4.78 23.97
C GLU A 828 41.54 -6.27 24.18
N GLU A 829 40.58 -7.16 23.89
CA GLU A 829 40.69 -8.60 24.15
C GLU A 829 41.33 -9.38 22.98
N CYS A 830 41.70 -8.70 21.88
CA CYS A 830 42.17 -9.37 20.67
C CYS A 830 43.57 -9.98 20.83
N LYS A 831 43.62 -11.28 21.13
CA LYS A 831 44.85 -12.11 21.27
C LYS A 831 45.79 -12.16 20.04
N PHE A 832 45.41 -11.55 18.92
CA PHE A 832 46.21 -11.49 17.68
C PHE A 832 46.74 -10.08 17.35
N LEU A 833 46.46 -9.09 18.21
CA LEU A 833 47.06 -7.76 18.21
C LEU A 833 48.11 -7.69 19.32
N THR A 834 49.17 -6.89 19.14
CA THR A 834 50.11 -6.58 20.24
C THR A 834 49.48 -5.57 21.22
N PRO A 835 49.98 -5.40 22.46
CA PRO A 835 49.42 -4.42 23.41
C PRO A 835 49.34 -2.99 22.86
N ARG A 836 50.37 -2.53 22.11
CA ARG A 836 50.32 -1.23 21.40
C ARG A 836 49.23 -1.20 20.32
N GLU A 837 49.05 -2.28 19.56
CA GLU A 837 47.99 -2.37 18.56
C GLU A 837 46.59 -2.45 19.18
N GLN A 838 46.42 -3.07 20.37
CA GLN A 838 45.18 -3.10 21.13
C GLN A 838 44.80 -1.71 21.63
N LEU A 839 45.74 -0.98 22.24
CA LEU A 839 45.54 0.41 22.69
C LEU A 839 45.14 1.33 21.52
N ILE A 840 45.88 1.28 20.41
CA ILE A 840 45.53 2.04 19.20
C ILE A 840 44.15 1.61 18.65
N ALA A 841 43.80 0.31 18.71
CA ALA A 841 42.51 -0.18 18.22
C ALA A 841 41.30 0.22 19.09
N ALA A 842 41.48 0.43 20.40
CA ALA A 842 40.46 0.97 21.28
C ALA A 842 40.36 2.51 21.14
N GLU A 843 41.49 3.21 21.29
CA GLU A 843 41.57 4.68 21.25
C GLU A 843 41.07 5.25 19.92
N ARG A 844 41.35 4.57 18.79
CA ARG A 844 40.87 5.00 17.47
C ARG A 844 39.35 4.95 17.30
N LEU A 845 38.64 4.22 18.15
CA LEU A 845 37.17 4.13 18.17
C LEU A 845 36.58 5.11 19.17
N ALA A 846 37.21 5.30 20.33
CA ALA A 846 36.84 6.31 21.33
C ALA A 846 36.84 7.72 20.71
N ARG A 847 37.92 8.11 20.02
CA ARG A 847 38.02 9.44 19.36
C ARG A 847 36.99 9.71 18.25
N GLU A 848 36.26 8.70 17.75
CA GLU A 848 35.15 8.89 16.77
C GLU A 848 33.75 8.85 17.43
N HIS A 849 33.69 8.58 18.73
CA HIS A 849 32.47 8.46 19.52
C HIS A 849 32.54 9.37 20.76
N ARG A 850 32.22 10.66 20.61
CA ARG A 850 31.99 11.59 21.75
C ARG A 850 30.95 11.04 22.76
N ALA A 851 30.02 10.19 22.31
CA ALA A 851 29.01 9.55 23.16
C ALA A 851 29.59 8.43 24.06
N LYS A 852 29.28 8.50 25.36
CA LYS A 852 29.67 7.56 26.42
C LYS A 852 29.41 6.10 26.00
N ALA A 853 30.45 5.25 25.98
CA ALA A 853 30.42 3.91 25.38
C ALA A 853 29.41 2.92 25.99
N HIS A 854 28.95 3.16 27.22
CA HIS A 854 27.97 2.33 27.95
C HIS A 854 26.54 2.91 27.94
N GLU A 855 26.18 3.68 26.91
CA GLU A 855 24.84 4.26 26.75
C GLU A 855 23.72 3.19 26.67
N VAL A 856 22.83 3.21 27.67
CA VAL A 856 21.61 2.38 27.72
C VAL A 856 20.56 2.94 26.76
N VAL A 857 19.81 2.05 26.08
CA VAL A 857 18.79 2.44 25.09
C VAL A 857 17.55 3.01 25.80
N LYS A 858 17.45 4.34 25.87
CA LYS A 858 16.26 5.06 26.36
C LYS A 858 15.21 5.20 25.25
N TRP A 859 13.93 5.33 25.62
CA TRP A 859 12.82 5.55 24.66
C TRP A 859 12.98 6.83 23.81
N LYS A 860 13.66 7.86 24.35
CA LYS A 860 14.10 9.06 23.60
C LYS A 860 14.88 8.68 22.33
N HIS A 861 15.78 7.69 22.43
CA HIS A 861 16.68 7.30 21.34
C HIS A 861 15.92 6.52 20.25
N VAL A 862 14.89 5.75 20.64
CA VAL A 862 13.96 5.10 19.70
C VAL A 862 13.16 6.15 18.92
N LYS A 863 12.57 7.15 19.59
CA LYS A 863 11.88 8.27 18.92
C LYS A 863 12.82 9.01 17.95
N MET A 864 14.03 9.36 18.40
CA MET A 864 15.03 10.04 17.56
C MET A 864 15.49 9.18 16.36
N ALA A 865 15.55 7.85 16.50
CA ALA A 865 15.86 6.93 15.40
C ALA A 865 14.74 6.91 14.35
N VAL A 866 13.49 6.76 14.79
CA VAL A 866 12.30 6.58 13.94
C VAL A 866 11.94 7.86 13.17
N PHE A 867 12.02 9.04 13.79
CA PHE A 867 11.70 10.31 13.13
C PHE A 867 12.85 10.93 12.32
N ASN A 868 14.02 10.29 12.26
CA ASN A 868 15.11 10.73 11.40
C ASN A 868 14.81 10.40 9.93
N VAL A 869 14.46 11.43 9.14
CA VAL A 869 14.16 11.33 7.70
C VAL A 869 15.19 10.50 6.91
N ASN A 870 16.47 10.58 7.26
CA ASN A 870 17.53 9.82 6.58
C ASN A 870 17.50 8.32 6.95
N ASN A 871 17.25 7.99 8.23
CA ASN A 871 17.00 6.60 8.65
C ASN A 871 15.77 6.04 7.94
N VAL A 872 14.66 6.81 7.88
CA VAL A 872 13.41 6.41 7.21
C VAL A 872 13.63 6.13 5.73
N VAL A 873 14.31 7.03 5.01
CA VAL A 873 14.67 6.85 3.59
C VAL A 873 15.56 5.62 3.39
N CYS A 874 16.55 5.41 4.25
CA CYS A 874 17.42 4.22 4.19
C CYS A 874 16.66 2.92 4.52
N ALA A 875 15.74 2.96 5.48
CA ALA A 875 14.93 1.82 5.90
C ALA A 875 13.95 1.40 4.79
N PHE A 876 13.19 2.32 4.20
CA PHE A 876 12.33 2.01 3.06
C PHE A 876 13.14 1.57 1.82
N GLY A 877 14.29 2.21 1.54
CA GLY A 877 15.19 1.80 0.45
C GLY A 877 15.72 0.37 0.64
N PHE A 878 16.20 0.03 1.84
CA PHE A 878 16.64 -1.32 2.19
C PHE A 878 15.49 -2.34 2.06
N PHE A 879 14.30 -2.01 2.61
CA PHE A 879 13.12 -2.87 2.51
C PHE A 879 12.77 -3.20 1.06
N PHE A 880 12.57 -2.19 0.19
CA PHE A 880 12.14 -2.41 -1.18
C PHE A 880 13.17 -3.19 -2.02
N VAL A 881 14.47 -2.97 -1.77
CA VAL A 881 15.52 -3.84 -2.34
C VAL A 881 15.41 -5.26 -1.81
N ASN A 882 15.21 -5.44 -0.51
CA ASN A 882 15.19 -6.75 0.13
C ASN A 882 13.93 -7.57 -0.26
N VAL A 883 12.77 -6.96 -0.53
CA VAL A 883 11.63 -7.64 -1.22
C VAL A 883 12.09 -8.27 -2.52
N THR A 884 12.86 -7.52 -3.31
CA THR A 884 13.34 -7.96 -4.62
C THR A 884 14.36 -9.09 -4.47
N VAL A 885 15.30 -8.96 -3.53
CA VAL A 885 16.33 -9.98 -3.23
C VAL A 885 15.71 -11.28 -2.71
N GLN A 886 14.86 -11.25 -1.68
CA GLN A 886 14.23 -12.48 -1.16
C GLN A 886 13.33 -13.13 -2.22
N SER A 887 12.53 -12.34 -2.96
CA SER A 887 11.64 -12.88 -4.02
C SER A 887 12.44 -13.49 -5.17
N PHE A 888 13.57 -12.91 -5.54
CA PHE A 888 14.48 -13.49 -6.53
C PHE A 888 15.09 -14.80 -6.00
N SER A 889 15.66 -14.79 -4.78
CA SER A 889 16.33 -15.96 -4.20
C SER A 889 15.41 -17.17 -4.01
N LEU A 890 14.18 -16.95 -3.53
CA LEU A 890 13.22 -18.01 -3.23
C LEU A 890 12.64 -18.66 -4.49
N PHE A 891 12.46 -17.90 -5.57
CA PHE A 891 11.76 -18.37 -6.77
C PHE A 891 12.66 -18.62 -7.98
N LEU A 892 13.94 -18.20 -8.00
CA LEU A 892 14.83 -18.42 -9.16
C LEU A 892 14.90 -19.89 -9.63
N PRO A 893 15.03 -20.92 -8.76
CA PRO A 893 15.04 -22.31 -9.20
C PRO A 893 13.73 -22.73 -9.87
N SER A 894 12.58 -22.17 -9.44
CA SER A 894 11.29 -22.38 -10.11
C SER A 894 11.22 -21.65 -11.45
N ILE A 895 11.64 -20.37 -11.50
CA ILE A 895 11.67 -19.55 -12.73
C ILE A 895 12.52 -20.20 -13.83
N LEU A 896 13.63 -20.85 -13.46
CA LEU A 896 14.48 -21.59 -14.41
C LEU A 896 13.91 -22.96 -14.78
N ALA A 897 13.16 -23.63 -13.90
CA ALA A 897 12.43 -24.85 -14.24
C ALA A 897 11.24 -24.57 -15.18
N ASP A 898 10.57 -23.43 -15.02
CA ASP A 898 9.49 -22.93 -15.90
C ASP A 898 9.98 -22.58 -17.32
N LEU A 899 11.30 -22.61 -17.58
CA LEU A 899 11.88 -22.61 -18.94
C LEU A 899 11.92 -24.03 -19.58
N GLY A 900 11.25 -25.02 -18.98
CA GLY A 900 11.29 -26.41 -19.44
C GLY A 900 12.57 -27.17 -19.07
N TRP A 901 13.38 -26.63 -18.15
CA TRP A 901 14.66 -27.23 -17.77
C TRP A 901 14.49 -28.21 -16.60
N THR A 902 15.26 -29.30 -16.60
CA THR A 902 15.27 -30.27 -15.48
C THR A 902 15.76 -29.60 -14.19
N ALA A 903 15.31 -30.08 -13.02
CA ALA A 903 15.67 -29.47 -11.73
C ALA A 903 17.18 -29.31 -11.54
N THR A 904 17.96 -30.33 -11.90
CA THR A 904 19.44 -30.29 -11.91
C THR A 904 20.02 -29.20 -12.81
N ARG A 905 19.45 -29.00 -14.01
CA ARG A 905 19.88 -27.94 -14.93
C ARG A 905 19.49 -26.56 -14.39
N ALA A 906 18.26 -26.40 -13.90
CA ALA A 906 17.79 -25.16 -13.28
C ALA A 906 18.65 -24.75 -12.07
N GLN A 907 19.05 -25.71 -11.24
CA GLN A 907 19.91 -25.49 -10.08
C GLN A 907 21.32 -25.05 -10.48
N LEU A 908 21.99 -25.78 -11.37
CA LEU A 908 23.32 -25.41 -11.87
C LEU A 908 23.33 -24.07 -12.61
N TYR A 909 22.28 -23.75 -13.38
CA TYR A 909 22.16 -22.48 -14.09
C TYR A 909 21.74 -21.31 -13.17
N SER A 910 21.31 -21.58 -11.93
CA SER A 910 21.09 -20.50 -10.95
C SER A 910 22.40 -19.94 -10.38
N VAL A 911 23.49 -20.73 -10.40
CA VAL A 911 24.79 -20.40 -9.79
C VAL A 911 25.48 -19.19 -10.45
N PRO A 912 25.62 -19.06 -11.79
CA PRO A 912 26.37 -17.96 -12.39
C PRO A 912 25.76 -16.55 -12.15
N PRO A 913 24.43 -16.35 -12.24
CA PRO A 913 23.80 -15.08 -11.85
C PRO A 913 24.13 -14.63 -10.43
N TYR A 914 24.17 -15.55 -9.46
CA TYR A 914 24.53 -15.25 -8.07
C TYR A 914 26.02 -14.89 -7.90
N ILE A 915 26.93 -15.58 -8.59
CA ILE A 915 28.36 -15.24 -8.60
C ILE A 915 28.56 -13.81 -9.15
N VAL A 916 27.90 -13.49 -10.27
CA VAL A 916 27.92 -12.14 -10.87
C VAL A 916 27.35 -11.10 -9.89
N ALA A 917 26.23 -11.39 -9.24
CA ALA A 917 25.63 -10.51 -8.23
C ALA A 917 26.55 -10.26 -7.02
N CYS A 918 27.26 -11.28 -6.54
CA CYS A 918 28.25 -11.17 -5.46
C CYS A 918 29.42 -10.28 -5.86
N LEU A 919 30.05 -10.56 -7.02
CA LEU A 919 31.18 -9.78 -7.54
C LEU A 919 30.80 -8.31 -7.77
N ILE A 920 29.61 -8.05 -8.33
CA ILE A 920 29.11 -6.68 -8.54
C ILE A 920 28.81 -6.00 -7.20
N SER A 921 28.21 -6.68 -6.23
CA SER A 921 27.89 -6.09 -4.91
C SER A 921 29.15 -5.66 -4.15
N ILE A 922 30.18 -6.51 -4.13
CA ILE A 922 31.49 -6.18 -3.53
C ILE A 922 32.18 -5.04 -4.29
N SER A 923 32.11 -5.05 -5.63
CA SER A 923 32.70 -4.00 -6.47
C SER A 923 32.01 -2.64 -6.27
N VAL A 924 30.68 -2.62 -6.19
CA VAL A 924 29.89 -1.42 -5.92
C VAL A 924 30.18 -0.89 -4.51
N ALA A 925 30.24 -1.76 -3.49
CA ALA A 925 30.61 -1.34 -2.13
C ALA A 925 32.01 -0.70 -2.09
N PHE A 926 33.00 -1.33 -2.74
CA PHE A 926 34.37 -0.81 -2.83
C PHE A 926 34.46 0.55 -3.53
N VAL A 927 33.81 0.70 -4.69
CA VAL A 927 33.85 1.95 -5.47
C VAL A 927 33.03 3.06 -4.78
N SER A 928 31.91 2.71 -4.14
CA SER A 928 31.07 3.63 -3.38
C SER A 928 31.82 4.24 -2.18
N ASP A 929 32.57 3.43 -1.41
CA ASP A 929 33.42 3.93 -0.33
C ASP A 929 34.65 4.71 -0.84
N ARG A 930 35.25 4.30 -1.96
CA ARG A 930 36.34 5.04 -2.61
C ARG A 930 35.92 6.44 -3.08
N THR A 931 34.67 6.60 -3.49
CA THR A 931 34.16 7.86 -4.08
C THR A 931 33.36 8.72 -3.11
N LYS A 932 32.83 8.16 -2.01
CA LYS A 932 31.94 8.85 -1.05
C LYS A 932 30.71 9.50 -1.69
N MET A 933 30.14 8.85 -2.72
CA MET A 933 28.94 9.29 -3.44
C MET A 933 27.92 8.15 -3.51
N ARG A 934 27.38 7.77 -2.35
CA ARG A 934 26.71 6.47 -2.15
C ARG A 934 25.36 6.40 -2.85
N GLY A 935 24.59 7.48 -2.79
CA GLY A 935 23.27 7.55 -3.42
C GLY A 935 23.27 7.41 -4.96
N ILE A 936 24.39 7.70 -5.64
CA ILE A 936 24.49 7.56 -7.10
C ILE A 936 24.41 6.08 -7.50
N TYR A 937 25.20 5.22 -6.85
CA TYR A 937 25.19 3.77 -7.12
C TYR A 937 23.85 3.13 -6.71
N LEU A 938 23.26 3.60 -5.60
CA LEU A 938 21.92 3.19 -5.15
C LEU A 938 20.79 3.63 -6.10
N ALA A 939 20.99 4.66 -6.93
CA ALA A 939 20.00 5.10 -7.92
C ALA A 939 20.19 4.44 -9.30
N THR A 940 21.42 4.05 -9.68
CA THR A 940 21.70 3.49 -11.02
C THR A 940 21.51 1.98 -11.12
N PHE A 941 21.92 1.20 -10.12
CA PHE A 941 21.81 -0.27 -10.18
C PHE A 941 20.36 -0.81 -10.20
N PRO A 942 19.37 -0.22 -9.50
CA PRO A 942 17.95 -0.55 -9.67
C PRO A 942 17.45 -0.52 -11.12
N LEU A 943 18.01 0.35 -11.98
CA LEU A 943 17.60 0.45 -13.38
C LEU A 943 17.97 -0.83 -14.18
N LEU A 944 19.08 -1.49 -13.83
CA LEU A 944 19.41 -2.81 -14.40
C LEU A 944 18.40 -3.87 -13.95
N CYS A 945 17.94 -3.79 -12.70
CA CYS A 945 16.92 -4.68 -12.16
C CYS A 945 15.56 -4.49 -12.86
N VAL A 946 15.17 -3.23 -13.11
CA VAL A 946 13.99 -2.85 -13.89
C VAL A 946 14.06 -3.43 -15.32
N ILE A 947 15.22 -3.34 -15.99
CA ILE A 947 15.43 -3.94 -17.31
C ILE A 947 15.27 -5.47 -17.26
N GLY A 948 15.87 -6.13 -16.27
CA GLY A 948 15.74 -7.58 -16.05
C GLY A 948 14.28 -8.03 -15.89
N PHE A 949 13.54 -7.46 -14.94
CA PHE A 949 12.13 -7.83 -14.75
C PHE A 949 11.23 -7.44 -15.93
N THR A 950 11.55 -6.39 -16.68
CA THR A 950 10.82 -6.03 -17.90
C THR A 950 11.01 -7.10 -18.99
N ILE A 951 12.25 -7.54 -19.24
CA ILE A 951 12.51 -8.60 -20.23
C ILE A 951 11.88 -9.93 -19.81
N LEU A 952 11.96 -10.30 -18.53
CA LEU A 952 11.29 -11.50 -17.98
C LEU A 952 9.76 -11.47 -18.16
N ARG A 953 9.14 -10.28 -18.14
CA ARG A 953 7.69 -10.11 -18.27
C ARG A 953 7.21 -10.06 -19.72
N VAL A 954 8.01 -9.52 -20.64
CA VAL A 954 7.61 -9.23 -22.03
C VAL A 954 8.14 -10.26 -23.03
N SER A 955 9.32 -10.83 -22.81
CA SER A 955 9.92 -11.78 -23.75
C SER A 955 9.45 -13.22 -23.50
N ASN A 956 9.20 -13.96 -24.58
CA ASN A 956 8.95 -15.40 -24.52
C ASN A 956 10.19 -16.28 -24.80
N ASN A 957 11.30 -15.69 -25.26
CA ASN A 957 12.50 -16.41 -25.64
C ASN A 957 13.34 -16.83 -24.41
N GLU A 958 13.65 -18.12 -24.26
CA GLU A 958 14.43 -18.68 -23.14
C GLU A 958 15.78 -17.99 -22.92
N ASN A 959 16.55 -17.73 -23.98
CA ASN A 959 17.87 -17.12 -23.87
C ASN A 959 17.78 -15.66 -23.40
N LEU A 960 16.74 -14.93 -23.83
CA LEU A 960 16.48 -13.58 -23.34
C LEU A 960 16.00 -13.58 -21.88
N LYS A 961 15.18 -14.56 -21.48
CA LYS A 961 14.79 -14.75 -20.07
C LYS A 961 16.01 -15.06 -19.19
N TYR A 962 16.90 -15.95 -19.63
CA TYR A 962 18.11 -16.29 -18.88
C TYR A 962 19.09 -15.10 -18.78
N MET A 963 19.30 -14.35 -19.87
CA MET A 963 20.05 -13.08 -19.81
C MET A 963 19.43 -12.08 -18.82
N ALA A 964 18.09 -11.98 -18.78
CA ALA A 964 17.38 -11.08 -17.89
C ALA A 964 17.52 -11.44 -16.40
N VAL A 965 17.72 -12.74 -16.07
CA VAL A 965 18.08 -13.17 -14.71
C VAL A 965 19.38 -12.52 -14.22
N PHE A 966 20.40 -12.40 -15.08
CA PHE A 966 21.65 -11.71 -14.70
C PHE A 966 21.41 -10.22 -14.43
N PHE A 967 20.62 -9.51 -15.24
CA PHE A 967 20.31 -8.10 -15.00
C PHE A 967 19.50 -7.89 -13.72
N SER A 968 18.52 -8.75 -13.45
CA SER A 968 17.76 -8.75 -12.18
C SER A 968 18.68 -8.94 -10.97
N ALA A 969 19.59 -9.92 -11.01
CA ALA A 969 20.52 -10.21 -9.92
C ALA A 969 21.56 -9.08 -9.73
N ALA A 970 22.20 -8.63 -10.82
CA ALA A 970 23.20 -7.57 -10.81
C ALA A 970 22.66 -6.23 -10.31
N GLY A 971 21.38 -5.92 -10.59
CA GLY A 971 20.75 -4.68 -10.13
C GLY A 971 20.23 -4.73 -8.68
N ALA A 972 19.74 -5.87 -8.21
CA ALA A 972 19.11 -5.98 -6.89
C ALA A 972 20.12 -6.07 -5.73
N PHE A 973 21.07 -6.99 -5.81
CA PHE A 973 21.93 -7.34 -4.66
C PHE A 973 22.81 -6.19 -4.13
N PRO A 974 23.37 -5.27 -4.95
CA PRO A 974 24.18 -4.16 -4.46
C PRO A 974 23.42 -3.16 -3.56
N GLY A 975 22.10 -3.07 -3.70
CA GLY A 975 21.29 -2.10 -2.96
C GLY A 975 21.20 -2.40 -1.46
N GLY A 976 21.11 -3.69 -1.08
CA GLY A 976 20.98 -4.13 0.30
C GLY A 976 22.10 -3.62 1.22
N PRO A 977 23.38 -3.98 0.97
CA PRO A 977 24.48 -3.46 1.77
C PRO A 977 24.63 -1.93 1.66
N GLY A 978 24.30 -1.34 0.51
CA GLY A 978 24.37 0.11 0.32
C GLY A 978 23.41 0.90 1.24
N PHE A 979 22.11 0.57 1.26
CA PHE A 979 21.14 1.27 2.11
C PHE A 979 21.35 1.00 3.60
N LEU A 980 21.59 -0.25 3.99
CA LEU A 980 21.90 -0.62 5.38
C LEU A 980 23.07 0.22 5.92
N SER A 981 24.15 0.30 5.12
CA SER A 981 25.36 1.01 5.52
C SER A 981 25.20 2.54 5.46
N TRP A 982 24.39 3.07 4.55
CA TRP A 982 24.06 4.50 4.49
C TRP A 982 23.26 4.95 5.72
N GLY A 983 22.30 4.14 6.17
CA GLY A 983 21.56 4.37 7.42
C GLY A 983 22.46 4.32 8.66
N LEU A 984 23.25 3.25 8.83
CA LEU A 984 24.17 3.08 9.97
C LEU A 984 25.18 4.23 10.14
N ASN A 985 25.62 4.84 9.03
CA ASN A 985 26.53 5.99 9.06
C ASN A 985 25.86 7.29 9.49
N ASN A 986 24.62 7.51 9.04
CA ASN A 986 23.87 8.74 9.27
C ASN A 986 23.07 8.72 10.59
N ALA A 987 22.99 7.57 11.26
CA ALA A 987 22.61 7.45 12.67
C ALA A 987 23.79 7.83 13.61
N ALA A 988 23.50 8.72 14.57
CA ALA A 988 24.41 9.13 15.64
C ALA A 988 23.97 8.49 16.98
N GLY A 989 24.93 8.11 17.83
CA GLY A 989 24.69 7.39 19.09
C GLY A 989 24.73 5.86 18.93
N PRO A 990 25.44 5.11 19.81
CA PRO A 990 25.40 3.65 19.81
C PRO A 990 24.01 3.07 20.05
N ALA A 991 23.18 3.73 20.88
CA ALA A 991 21.80 3.30 21.13
C ALA A 991 20.91 3.37 19.88
N VAL A 992 20.96 4.49 19.14
CA VAL A 992 20.14 4.77 17.95
C VAL A 992 20.40 3.76 16.82
N ARG A 993 21.65 3.31 16.66
CA ARG A 993 22.05 2.35 15.62
C ARG A 993 21.42 0.96 15.77
N ALA A 994 21.10 0.55 16.99
CA ALA A 994 20.56 -0.78 17.28
C ALA A 994 19.06 -0.96 16.94
N VAL A 995 18.40 0.09 16.42
CA VAL A 995 16.94 0.19 16.27
C VAL A 995 16.47 0.17 14.79
N ASN A 996 17.38 0.29 13.82
CA ASN A 996 17.03 0.44 12.40
C ASN A 996 16.71 -0.90 11.69
N ALA A 997 15.44 -1.30 11.61
CA ALA A 997 14.96 -2.49 10.87
C ALA A 997 13.56 -2.28 10.20
N PRO A 998 13.34 -2.68 8.93
CA PRO A 998 12.05 -2.48 8.22
C PRO A 998 11.30 -3.77 7.78
N ARG A 999 9.99 -3.65 7.45
CA ARG A 999 9.02 -4.75 7.24
C ARG A 999 8.43 -4.84 5.80
N TYR A 1000 7.81 -5.98 5.44
CA TYR A 1000 7.56 -6.40 4.04
C TYR A 1000 6.10 -6.58 3.58
N PRO A 1001 5.79 -6.18 2.32
CA PRO A 1001 5.29 -7.14 1.30
C PRO A 1001 5.69 -6.77 -0.17
N ILE A 1002 5.37 -7.45 -1.30
CA ILE A 1002 5.16 -8.86 -1.75
C ILE A 1002 5.10 -8.83 -3.32
N GLY A 1003 5.75 -9.74 -4.07
CA GLY A 1003 5.38 -10.05 -5.48
C GLY A 1003 6.12 -9.32 -6.63
N HIS A 1004 5.62 -9.44 -7.88
CA HIS A 1004 6.39 -9.10 -9.10
C HIS A 1004 6.18 -7.69 -9.69
N THR A 1005 4.93 -7.25 -9.88
CA THR A 1005 4.66 -5.83 -10.21
C THR A 1005 5.19 -4.94 -9.09
N ILE A 1006 5.15 -5.44 -7.86
CA ILE A 1006 5.73 -4.80 -6.69
C ILE A 1006 7.27 -4.83 -6.73
N ASN A 1007 7.96 -5.88 -7.19
CA ASN A 1007 9.43 -5.77 -7.45
C ASN A 1007 9.76 -4.63 -8.43
N LEU A 1008 9.02 -4.50 -9.54
CA LEU A 1008 9.23 -3.43 -10.52
C LEU A 1008 9.00 -2.05 -9.90
N VAL A 1009 7.87 -1.86 -9.20
CA VAL A 1009 7.52 -0.61 -8.52
C VAL A 1009 8.46 -0.31 -7.35
N ALA A 1010 8.89 -1.33 -6.60
CA ALA A 1010 9.86 -1.24 -5.50
C ALA A 1010 11.19 -0.69 -6.01
N GLN A 1011 11.74 -1.22 -7.09
CA GLN A 1011 13.00 -0.72 -7.67
C GLN A 1011 12.88 0.73 -8.19
N VAL A 1012 11.70 1.14 -8.69
CA VAL A 1012 11.42 2.54 -9.03
C VAL A 1012 11.36 3.42 -7.77
N ILE A 1013 10.66 2.98 -6.72
CA ILE A 1013 10.59 3.70 -5.43
C ILE A 1013 11.99 3.80 -4.79
N VAL A 1014 12.81 2.76 -4.86
CA VAL A 1014 14.21 2.74 -4.40
C VAL A 1014 15.03 3.83 -5.09
N ALA A 1015 14.95 3.93 -6.42
CA ALA A 1015 15.67 4.97 -7.16
C ALA A 1015 15.19 6.38 -6.76
N CYS A 1016 13.88 6.56 -6.56
CA CYS A 1016 13.31 7.82 -6.07
C CYS A 1016 13.77 8.15 -4.64
N LEU A 1017 13.80 7.18 -3.72
CA LEU A 1017 14.24 7.34 -2.33
C LEU A 1017 15.73 7.64 -2.22
N ALA A 1018 16.60 6.94 -2.96
CA ALA A 1018 18.02 7.26 -3.05
C ALA A 1018 18.25 8.69 -3.57
N THR A 1019 17.49 9.08 -4.60
CA THR A 1019 17.55 10.43 -5.19
C THR A 1019 17.10 11.50 -4.19
N PHE A 1020 15.98 11.29 -3.50
CA PHE A 1020 15.49 12.20 -2.46
C PHE A 1020 16.47 12.31 -1.28
N GLY A 1021 16.99 11.17 -0.79
CA GLY A 1021 17.98 11.12 0.29
C GLY A 1021 19.24 11.92 -0.02
N MET A 1022 19.78 11.80 -1.25
CA MET A 1022 20.89 12.65 -1.71
C MET A 1022 20.55 14.13 -1.63
N PHE A 1023 19.40 14.57 -2.17
CA PHE A 1023 19.02 15.99 -2.14
C PHE A 1023 18.76 16.51 -0.72
N TYR A 1024 18.17 15.70 0.16
CA TYR A 1024 17.98 16.03 1.57
C TYR A 1024 19.32 16.20 2.30
N ILE A 1025 20.23 15.24 2.15
CA ILE A 1025 21.59 15.27 2.72
C ILE A 1025 22.38 16.48 2.20
N MET A 1026 22.37 16.73 0.89
CA MET A 1026 23.04 17.88 0.28
C MET A 1026 22.44 19.21 0.76
N ARG A 1027 21.12 19.29 0.95
CA ARG A 1027 20.43 20.48 1.49
C ARG A 1027 20.82 20.72 2.95
N GLU A 1028 20.66 19.75 3.84
CA GLU A 1028 20.86 19.96 5.28
C GLU A 1028 22.35 20.12 5.62
N ASN A 1029 23.28 19.43 4.92
CA ASN A 1029 24.70 19.73 5.03
C ASN A 1029 25.05 21.14 4.54
N LYS A 1030 24.39 21.65 3.50
CA LYS A 1030 24.57 23.05 3.09
C LYS A 1030 24.00 24.00 4.15
N LEU A 1031 22.82 23.74 4.69
CA LEU A 1031 22.22 24.61 5.72
C LEU A 1031 23.08 24.67 7.00
N ARG A 1032 23.73 23.57 7.41
CA ARG A 1032 24.74 23.56 8.49
C ARG A 1032 26.10 24.17 8.11
N ALA A 1033 26.42 24.30 6.82
CA ALA A 1033 27.61 25.01 6.34
C ALA A 1033 27.35 26.52 6.13
N ASP A 1034 26.09 26.90 5.89
CA ASP A 1034 25.60 28.27 5.82
C ASP A 1034 25.29 28.86 7.23
N GLY A 1035 25.59 28.17 8.33
CA GLY A 1035 25.30 28.57 9.73
C GLY A 1035 23.82 28.53 10.15
N LYS A 1036 22.92 28.04 9.29
CA LYS A 1036 21.46 28.18 9.46
C LYS A 1036 20.83 27.17 10.41
N ARG A 1037 21.65 26.49 11.22
CA ARG A 1037 21.25 25.45 12.19
C ARG A 1037 21.82 25.70 13.58
N ASP A 1038 22.50 26.81 13.78
CA ASP A 1038 23.34 27.03 14.95
C ASP A 1038 22.48 27.46 16.16
N HIS A 1039 21.27 27.99 15.90
CA HIS A 1039 20.13 28.11 16.83
C HIS A 1039 19.72 26.82 17.57
N ARG A 1040 20.29 25.66 17.22
CA ARG A 1040 20.03 24.38 17.91
C ARG A 1040 20.91 24.15 19.13
N ILE A 1041 21.90 25.00 19.41
CA ILE A 1041 22.75 24.94 20.61
C ILE A 1041 22.64 26.19 21.49
N GLU A 1042 21.94 27.24 21.02
CA GLU A 1042 21.68 28.45 21.79
C GLU A 1042 20.91 28.12 23.09
N GLY A 1043 21.53 28.40 24.24
CA GLY A 1043 20.95 28.16 25.57
C GLY A 1043 21.06 26.73 26.11
N MET A 1044 21.76 25.81 25.44
CA MET A 1044 21.91 24.41 25.89
C MET A 1044 23.26 24.17 26.59
N SER A 1045 23.27 23.40 27.68
CA SER A 1045 24.51 22.98 28.37
C SER A 1045 25.31 21.94 27.57
N GLU A 1046 26.61 21.76 27.87
CA GLU A 1046 27.47 20.84 27.10
C GLU A 1046 26.96 19.39 27.07
N GLU A 1047 26.43 18.86 28.18
CA GLU A 1047 25.84 17.51 28.19
C GLU A 1047 24.58 17.41 27.31
N GLU A 1048 23.77 18.48 27.22
CA GLU A 1048 22.59 18.52 26.36
C GLU A 1048 22.97 18.68 24.87
N GLN A 1049 24.06 19.40 24.57
CA GLN A 1049 24.56 19.55 23.20
C GLN A 1049 25.07 18.21 22.64
N ASP A 1050 25.74 17.38 23.44
CA ASP A 1050 26.14 16.03 23.03
C ASP A 1050 24.93 15.08 22.85
N GLU A 1051 23.83 15.25 23.62
CA GLU A 1051 22.58 14.51 23.41
C GLU A 1051 21.86 14.87 22.07
N LEU A 1052 22.21 15.96 21.38
CA LEU A 1052 21.60 16.33 20.09
C LEU A 1052 21.95 15.34 18.94
N GLY A 1053 23.07 14.63 19.05
CA GLY A 1053 23.48 13.60 18.09
C GLY A 1053 23.52 14.07 16.62
N TYR A 1054 22.54 13.67 15.81
CA TYR A 1054 22.49 14.06 14.39
C TYR A 1054 21.89 15.45 14.15
N LEU A 1055 21.22 16.05 15.15
CA LEU A 1055 20.66 17.40 15.05
C LEU A 1055 21.74 18.49 15.20
N HIS A 1056 22.85 18.15 15.87
CA HIS A 1056 23.97 19.02 16.20
C HIS A 1056 24.49 19.84 14.98
N PRO A 1057 24.84 21.13 15.14
CA PRO A 1057 25.28 21.99 14.03
C PRO A 1057 26.56 21.50 13.35
N GLU A 1058 27.50 20.88 14.08
CA GLU A 1058 28.72 20.31 13.50
C GLU A 1058 28.47 19.04 12.68
N PHE A 1059 27.36 18.32 12.88
CA PHE A 1059 27.16 17.00 12.27
C PHE A 1059 27.12 17.09 10.73
N ARG A 1060 27.82 16.21 10.03
CA ARG A 1060 27.84 16.15 8.56
C ARG A 1060 27.40 14.77 8.08
N TYR A 1061 26.26 14.70 7.38
CA TYR A 1061 25.78 13.48 6.73
C TYR A 1061 26.71 13.06 5.58
N ILE A 1062 26.76 11.77 5.25
CA ILE A 1062 27.55 11.27 4.11
C ILE A 1062 26.66 11.09 2.87
N GLN A 1063 27.12 11.59 1.73
CA GLN A 1063 26.45 11.60 0.41
C GLN A 1063 26.44 10.24 -0.28
#